data_AF-A0A4V1S9Q3-F1
#
_entry.id   AF-A0A4V1S9Q3-F1
#
_cell.length_a   1.000
_cell.length_b   1.000
_cell.length_c   1.000
_cell.angle_alpha   90.00
_cell.angle_beta   90.00
_cell.angle_gamma   90.00
#
_symmetry.space_group_name_H-M   'P 1'
#
loop_
_entity.id
_entity.type
_entity.pdbx_description
1 polymer ?
#
loop_
_entity_poly.entity_id
_entity_poly.type
_entity_poly.pdbx_seq_one_letter_code
_entity_poly.pdbx_strand_id
1 'polypeptide(L)'
;MLGATGHALFGKAASIANVAHGLGLDTNSSGGFQSGNTATTPALPDGIAHSSLTGADGSFTLEAMVAVPNLTVKREIISTDSTQTNRAFQFYTDVDGTVRFNFIGTGAGTSVSAVVPVSGPHAFAANEWFHVAYVYNGATGTSLLYWTRVAATSTVANALPTTGTEPTNGTYTGPLVIGNEARGPSGEGLLGLIDEVRVSRTARAAGAFLFSTDDTDNDGLSDAWELHHFKNLDQTGTGDPDQDGYDNEAEETAGTDPDNAASNPGDLDADGLPDAWEISRFGTTAAQDGSGDPDGDYASNLLEFTHGTDPVDPLSWPDTDHDGMNDGWELHHFMDLGHDGSLDSDTDGSTDKQEHDANSDPKDPAWSSTRAGIDHRWSFNGNLNDSIGGVTALLVDPDSNPATGGAVTVTSTEVVLGGGARATSAYLQLGPGGLLGGRRTPVTIELWATQTAVQNWARIFDFGSGATEYLFMSWTRGTVAGQDQVRWLDTSNQQADDKGAPYTTGVPYHIVMTLEPRAGVSGTTRVSWHVARADSSLLGSARWSFDTANTLLFLNDTLDLLGRSQYAADNTAAAKYDEFRIWNGILSPLERESLHAAGPDVITLTDNDNDGLPDAWELHHFQDLDETASGDPDQDGVSNADELAAGSDPDLAASTPSDRDADGLVDSWEIRYFSNLSAVPGADPDGDGESNLTEQANGSAPVHRASNAADVDADGLPDAWERTHFSTLAHNGGSDPDGDGFG
;
A
#
# COMPACT_ATOMS: atom_id res chain seq x y z
N MET A 1 -9.79 26.17 -17.16
CA MET A 1 -8.67 26.86 -17.84
C MET A 1 -8.78 26.69 -19.35
N LEU A 2 -9.07 25.48 -19.82
CA LEU A 2 -9.29 25.16 -21.24
C LEU A 2 -10.71 25.53 -21.72
N GLY A 3 -10.89 25.67 -23.04
CA GLY A 3 -12.21 25.84 -23.68
C GLY A 3 -12.70 27.28 -23.89
N ALA A 4 -11.85 28.29 -23.65
CA ALA A 4 -12.17 29.68 -23.96
C ALA A 4 -12.26 29.88 -25.48
N THR A 5 -12.96 30.91 -25.95
CA THR A 5 -13.00 31.23 -27.38
C THR A 5 -11.59 31.62 -27.87
N GLY A 6 -11.02 30.80 -28.74
CA GLY A 6 -9.72 31.03 -29.36
C GLY A 6 -9.79 31.93 -30.60
N HIS A 7 -8.71 31.97 -31.36
CA HIS A 7 -8.75 32.60 -32.68
C HIS A 7 -9.62 31.75 -33.63
N ALA A 8 -10.33 32.39 -34.56
CA ALA A 8 -11.30 31.68 -35.44
C ALA A 8 -10.68 30.58 -36.32
N LEU A 9 -9.36 30.56 -36.48
CA LEU A 9 -8.61 29.55 -37.24
C LEU A 9 -8.13 28.37 -36.40
N PHE A 10 -8.21 28.46 -35.07
CA PHE A 10 -7.62 27.50 -34.12
C PHE A 10 -8.60 27.10 -32.99
N GLY A 11 -9.88 27.47 -33.13
CA GLY A 11 -10.94 26.96 -32.25
C GLY A 11 -10.90 27.54 -30.83
N LYS A 12 -10.44 26.73 -29.86
CA LYS A 12 -10.54 27.01 -28.41
C LYS A 12 -9.16 27.25 -27.81
N ALA A 13 -9.09 28.20 -26.87
CA ALA A 13 -7.84 28.57 -26.20
C ALA A 13 -7.86 28.26 -24.70
N ALA A 14 -6.66 28.27 -24.10
CA ALA A 14 -6.49 28.30 -22.66
C ALA A 14 -6.59 29.74 -22.12
N SER A 15 -7.43 29.94 -21.11
CA SER A 15 -7.57 31.22 -20.40
C SER A 15 -6.82 31.20 -19.07
N ILE A 16 -5.64 31.82 -19.04
CA ILE A 16 -4.84 32.03 -17.84
C ILE A 16 -5.35 33.29 -17.13
N ALA A 17 -6.43 33.16 -16.35
CA ALA A 17 -7.08 34.29 -15.68
C ALA A 17 -6.38 34.74 -14.37
N ASN A 18 -5.43 33.95 -13.87
CA ASN A 18 -4.67 34.22 -12.66
C ASN A 18 -3.18 34.03 -12.96
N VAL A 19 -2.36 35.01 -12.56
CA VAL A 19 -0.90 34.98 -12.72
C VAL A 19 -0.21 33.86 -11.95
N ALA A 20 -0.89 33.27 -10.96
CA ALA A 20 -0.40 32.10 -10.22
C ALA A 20 -0.67 30.76 -10.95
N HIS A 21 -1.42 30.77 -12.05
CA HIS A 21 -1.78 29.55 -12.79
C HIS A 21 -0.96 29.43 -14.07
N GLY A 22 -0.88 28.20 -14.60
CA GLY A 22 -0.29 27.84 -15.89
C GLY A 22 -0.70 26.42 -16.25
N LEU A 23 -0.18 25.93 -17.37
CA LEU A 23 -0.27 24.51 -17.75
C LEU A 23 1.13 23.91 -17.61
N GLY A 24 1.24 22.74 -17.00
CA GLY A 24 2.51 22.03 -16.86
C GLY A 24 2.44 20.68 -17.55
N LEU A 25 3.55 20.27 -18.15
CA LEU A 25 3.68 18.95 -18.77
C LEU A 25 3.87 17.89 -17.68
N ASP A 26 2.99 16.91 -17.62
CA ASP A 26 3.10 15.70 -16.79
C ASP A 26 3.91 14.66 -17.58
N THR A 27 5.21 14.52 -17.28
CA THR A 27 6.10 13.63 -18.05
C THR A 27 6.23 12.25 -17.42
N ASN A 28 5.80 12.09 -16.18
CA ASN A 28 5.81 10.80 -15.48
C ASN A 28 4.44 10.12 -15.47
N SER A 29 3.45 10.71 -16.14
CA SER A 29 2.07 10.20 -16.24
C SER A 29 1.40 10.00 -14.88
N SER A 30 1.73 10.85 -13.90
CA SER A 30 1.22 10.70 -12.53
C SER A 30 -0.21 11.23 -12.33
N GLY A 31 -0.87 11.69 -13.39
CA GLY A 31 -2.23 12.24 -13.35
C GLY A 31 -2.29 13.70 -12.91
N GLY A 32 -1.15 14.40 -12.87
CA GLY A 32 -1.09 15.81 -12.54
C GLY A 32 0.32 16.38 -12.53
N PHE A 33 0.46 17.66 -12.89
CA PHE A 33 1.75 18.34 -12.93
C PHE A 33 2.40 18.50 -11.55
N GLN A 34 3.59 17.92 -11.42
CA GLN A 34 4.50 17.94 -10.30
C GLN A 34 5.76 18.73 -10.67
N SER A 35 5.74 20.03 -10.39
CA SER A 35 6.91 20.91 -10.61
C SER A 35 8.19 20.48 -9.87
N GLY A 36 8.08 19.51 -8.95
CA GLY A 36 9.06 19.24 -7.91
C GLY A 36 9.12 20.36 -6.86
N ASN A 37 9.72 20.06 -5.71
CA ASN A 37 10.05 20.98 -4.61
C ASN A 37 8.91 21.39 -3.65
N THR A 38 8.43 20.43 -2.86
CA THR A 38 8.09 20.65 -1.44
C THR A 38 9.23 20.08 -0.57
N ALA A 39 9.21 20.31 0.75
CA ALA A 39 10.23 19.78 1.67
C ALA A 39 10.39 18.24 1.63
N THR A 40 9.49 17.51 0.95
CA THR A 40 9.42 16.05 0.87
C THR A 40 9.65 15.49 -0.55
N THR A 41 9.77 16.31 -1.59
CA THR A 41 10.03 15.86 -2.98
C THR A 41 11.20 16.62 -3.62
N PRO A 42 12.46 16.19 -3.39
CA PRO A 42 13.66 16.86 -3.90
C PRO A 42 13.86 16.72 -5.42
N ALA A 43 13.24 15.72 -6.04
CA ALA A 43 13.30 15.47 -7.48
C ALA A 43 12.44 16.48 -8.28
N LEU A 44 12.67 16.55 -9.59
CA LEU A 44 11.74 17.14 -10.57
C LEU A 44 11.05 15.96 -11.27
N PRO A 45 9.94 15.42 -10.74
CA PRO A 45 9.29 14.25 -11.32
C PRO A 45 8.87 14.51 -12.77
N ASP A 46 8.41 15.74 -13.04
CA ASP A 46 8.06 16.21 -14.38
C ASP A 46 9.15 17.02 -15.10
N GLY A 47 10.41 16.74 -14.76
CA GLY A 47 11.54 17.45 -15.32
C GLY A 47 11.83 17.02 -16.76
N ILE A 48 11.79 17.97 -17.71
CA ILE A 48 12.25 17.73 -19.08
C ILE A 48 13.68 18.25 -19.27
N ALA A 49 14.53 17.42 -19.88
CA ALA A 49 15.89 17.83 -20.22
C ALA A 49 15.88 18.83 -21.39
N HIS A 50 16.61 19.94 -21.30
CA HIS A 50 16.69 20.92 -22.39
C HIS A 50 17.15 20.28 -23.71
N SER A 51 18.03 19.28 -23.64
CA SER A 51 18.48 18.52 -24.82
C SER A 51 17.35 17.83 -25.57
N SER A 52 16.25 17.45 -24.90
CA SER A 52 15.10 16.86 -25.57
C SER A 52 14.29 17.88 -26.36
N LEU A 53 14.51 19.19 -26.18
CA LEU A 53 13.83 20.27 -26.90
C LEU A 53 14.64 20.77 -28.11
N THR A 54 15.87 20.27 -28.28
CA THR A 54 16.82 20.75 -29.30
C THR A 54 17.12 19.70 -30.36
N GLY A 55 17.42 20.16 -31.58
CA GLY A 55 17.97 19.34 -32.65
C GLY A 55 19.44 18.98 -32.42
N ALA A 56 19.98 18.10 -33.25
CA ALA A 56 21.37 17.62 -33.13
C ALA A 56 22.42 18.74 -33.27
N ASP A 57 22.10 19.81 -34.00
CA ASP A 57 22.93 21.01 -34.15
C ASP A 57 22.71 22.05 -33.04
N GLY A 58 21.81 21.76 -32.08
CA GLY A 58 21.37 22.67 -31.03
C GLY A 58 20.22 23.59 -31.43
N SER A 59 19.69 23.49 -32.66
CA SER A 59 18.59 24.33 -33.11
C SER A 59 17.28 24.02 -32.39
N PHE A 60 16.49 25.05 -32.07
CA PHE A 60 15.13 24.87 -31.55
C PHE A 60 14.25 26.09 -31.82
N THR A 61 12.94 25.87 -31.74
CA THR A 61 11.91 26.91 -31.86
C THR A 61 10.90 26.75 -30.73
N LEU A 62 10.57 27.86 -30.09
CA LEU A 62 9.44 28.00 -29.16
C LEU A 62 8.43 28.92 -29.81
N GLU A 63 7.16 28.52 -29.89
CA GLU A 63 6.10 29.38 -30.42
C GLU A 63 4.78 29.22 -29.67
N ALA A 64 3.98 30.28 -29.71
CA ALA A 64 2.62 30.30 -29.18
C ALA A 64 1.78 31.36 -29.89
N MET A 65 0.46 31.19 -29.82
CA MET A 65 -0.52 32.23 -30.05
C MET A 65 -0.90 32.85 -28.70
N VAL A 66 -0.79 34.17 -28.55
CA VAL A 66 -1.10 34.87 -27.29
C VAL A 66 -2.04 36.05 -27.52
N ALA A 67 -2.95 36.26 -26.57
CA ALA A 67 -3.76 37.46 -26.47
C ALA A 67 -3.68 38.03 -25.05
N VAL A 68 -2.89 39.08 -24.88
CA VAL A 68 -2.57 39.68 -23.56
C VAL A 68 -3.10 41.11 -23.42
N PRO A 69 -3.47 41.55 -22.21
CA PRO A 69 -4.13 42.83 -21.99
C PRO A 69 -3.19 44.04 -22.08
N ASN A 70 -1.89 43.87 -21.84
CA ASN A 70 -0.87 44.90 -21.95
C ASN A 70 0.54 44.29 -21.94
N LEU A 71 1.56 45.10 -22.28
CA LEU A 71 2.98 44.76 -22.21
C LEU A 71 3.72 45.54 -21.10
N THR A 72 2.99 46.00 -20.08
CA THR A 72 3.57 46.87 -19.03
C THR A 72 4.07 46.09 -17.81
N VAL A 73 3.92 44.78 -17.83
CA VAL A 73 4.34 43.84 -16.78
C VAL A 73 5.04 42.66 -17.46
N LYS A 74 6.02 42.04 -16.78
CA LYS A 74 6.60 40.78 -17.24
C LYS A 74 5.53 39.68 -17.29
N ARG A 75 5.45 38.96 -18.42
CA ARG A 75 4.48 37.88 -18.68
C ARG A 75 5.14 36.68 -19.33
N GLU A 76 5.20 35.59 -18.60
CA GLU A 76 5.72 34.29 -19.06
C GLU A 76 4.82 33.67 -20.13
N ILE A 77 5.44 33.09 -21.16
CA ILE A 77 4.75 32.40 -22.27
C ILE A 77 5.10 30.91 -22.22
N ILE A 78 6.39 30.57 -22.29
CA ILE A 78 6.92 29.19 -22.19
C ILE A 78 8.18 29.25 -21.32
N SER A 79 8.27 28.40 -20.31
CA SER A 79 9.37 28.42 -19.35
C SER A 79 9.76 27.02 -18.90
N THR A 80 11.04 26.87 -18.55
CA THR A 80 11.56 25.74 -17.77
C THR A 80 12.29 26.23 -16.52
N ASP A 81 11.82 27.35 -15.95
CA ASP A 81 12.31 27.87 -14.68
C ASP A 81 11.81 26.99 -13.51
N SER A 82 12.40 27.16 -12.34
CA SER A 82 11.96 26.44 -11.13
C SER A 82 12.38 27.17 -9.86
N THR A 83 11.82 26.75 -8.72
CA THR A 83 12.29 27.18 -7.39
C THR A 83 13.67 26.60 -7.02
N GLN A 84 14.18 25.61 -7.76
CA GLN A 84 15.51 25.02 -7.57
C GLN A 84 16.60 25.71 -8.42
N THR A 85 17.84 25.22 -8.35
CA THR A 85 18.97 25.72 -9.16
C THR A 85 19.00 25.14 -10.59
N ASN A 86 18.25 24.07 -10.87
CA ASN A 86 18.16 23.46 -12.19
C ASN A 86 17.00 24.08 -12.99
N ARG A 87 17.37 24.87 -14.00
CA ARG A 87 16.48 25.71 -14.80
C ARG A 87 17.14 25.99 -16.14
N ALA A 88 16.42 25.89 -17.26
CA ALA A 88 17.01 26.16 -18.58
C ALA A 88 16.72 27.58 -19.07
N PHE A 89 15.46 27.90 -19.39
CA PHE A 89 15.09 29.16 -20.03
C PHE A 89 13.76 29.77 -19.57
N GLN A 90 13.56 31.05 -19.93
CA GLN A 90 12.29 31.78 -19.89
C GLN A 90 12.05 32.47 -21.24
N PHE A 91 10.83 32.35 -21.78
CA PHE A 91 10.35 33.08 -22.95
C PHE A 91 9.12 33.92 -22.58
N TYR A 92 9.24 35.24 -22.66
CA TYR A 92 8.29 36.16 -22.02
C TYR A 92 8.21 37.52 -22.72
N THR A 93 7.15 38.29 -22.44
CA THR A 93 7.13 39.74 -22.71
C THR A 93 7.54 40.51 -21.46
N ASP A 94 8.25 41.63 -21.61
CA ASP A 94 8.81 42.39 -20.48
C ASP A 94 8.23 43.82 -20.39
N VAL A 95 8.41 44.46 -19.24
CA VAL A 95 7.83 45.74 -18.84
C VAL A 95 8.15 46.91 -19.75
N ASP A 96 9.21 46.79 -20.55
CA ASP A 96 9.70 47.79 -21.50
C ASP A 96 9.12 47.63 -22.92
N GLY A 97 8.11 46.77 -23.09
CA GLY A 97 7.47 46.51 -24.38
C GLY A 97 8.33 45.65 -25.30
N THR A 98 9.21 44.82 -24.75
CA THR A 98 10.00 43.85 -25.50
C THR A 98 9.46 42.44 -25.34
N VAL A 99 9.72 41.59 -26.32
CA VAL A 99 9.66 40.14 -26.17
C VAL A 99 11.09 39.63 -25.97
N ARG A 100 11.28 38.69 -25.04
CA ARG A 100 12.58 38.26 -24.56
C ARG A 100 12.68 36.76 -24.42
N PHE A 101 13.87 36.25 -24.71
CA PHE A 101 14.31 34.93 -24.35
C PHE A 101 15.54 35.04 -23.45
N ASN A 102 15.54 34.31 -22.34
CA ASN A 102 16.64 34.30 -21.38
C ASN A 102 17.02 32.86 -21.06
N PHE A 103 18.29 32.51 -21.26
CA PHE A 103 18.81 31.19 -20.93
C PHE A 103 19.45 31.19 -19.53
N ILE A 104 18.57 31.19 -18.53
CA ILE A 104 18.89 31.41 -17.12
C ILE A 104 19.75 30.33 -16.46
N GLY A 105 19.84 29.13 -17.04
CA GLY A 105 20.63 28.03 -16.49
C GLY A 105 22.12 28.33 -16.33
N THR A 106 22.66 29.22 -17.17
CA THR A 106 24.09 29.58 -17.13
C THR A 106 24.44 30.61 -16.08
N GLY A 107 23.44 31.29 -15.49
CA GLY A 107 23.66 32.41 -14.57
C GLY A 107 24.32 33.64 -15.20
N ALA A 108 24.44 33.68 -16.54
CA ALA A 108 25.15 34.75 -17.27
C ALA A 108 24.43 36.11 -17.23
N GLY A 109 23.11 36.13 -16.94
CA GLY A 109 22.31 37.36 -16.87
C GLY A 109 22.13 38.06 -18.22
N THR A 110 22.35 37.34 -19.32
CA THR A 110 22.12 37.81 -20.69
C THR A 110 20.65 37.57 -21.10
N SER A 111 20.16 38.34 -22.08
CA SER A 111 18.89 38.00 -22.76
C SER A 111 18.97 38.35 -24.24
N VAL A 112 18.25 37.59 -25.05
CA VAL A 112 17.88 37.98 -26.42
C VAL A 112 16.57 38.77 -26.32
N SER A 113 16.52 39.94 -26.97
CA SER A 113 15.34 40.80 -26.93
C SER A 113 15.04 41.46 -28.26
N ALA A 114 13.76 41.75 -28.47
CA ALA A 114 13.27 42.53 -29.59
C ALA A 114 12.12 43.44 -29.15
N VAL A 115 12.08 44.66 -29.68
CA VAL A 115 11.03 45.65 -29.37
C VAL A 115 9.74 45.29 -30.11
N VAL A 116 8.63 45.19 -29.38
CA VAL A 116 7.31 44.98 -29.98
C VAL A 116 6.88 46.25 -30.73
N PRO A 117 6.41 46.16 -31.99
CA PRO A 117 6.01 47.34 -32.75
C PRO A 117 4.89 48.12 -32.04
N VAL A 118 5.00 49.46 -32.06
CA VAL A 118 3.95 50.38 -31.55
C VAL A 118 3.17 51.07 -32.67
N SER A 119 3.54 50.82 -33.94
CA SER A 119 2.82 51.31 -35.12
C SER A 119 2.98 50.33 -36.29
N GLY A 120 2.11 50.44 -37.29
CA GLY A 120 2.08 49.52 -38.43
C GLY A 120 1.17 48.29 -38.21
N PRO A 121 1.16 47.35 -39.16
CA PRO A 121 0.23 46.22 -39.17
C PRO A 121 0.42 45.24 -38.00
N HIS A 122 1.64 45.14 -37.45
CA HIS A 122 1.98 44.27 -36.33
C HIS A 122 2.12 45.04 -35.00
N ALA A 123 1.58 46.27 -34.93
CA ALA A 123 1.55 47.02 -33.69
C ALA A 123 0.79 46.27 -32.59
N PHE A 124 1.29 46.29 -31.35
CA PHE A 124 0.57 45.72 -30.21
C PHE A 124 -0.83 46.33 -30.08
N ALA A 125 -1.82 45.46 -29.87
CA ALA A 125 -3.20 45.81 -29.60
C ALA A 125 -3.70 44.91 -28.46
N ALA A 126 -4.22 45.51 -27.39
CA ALA A 126 -4.61 44.78 -26.19
C ALA A 126 -5.71 43.73 -26.50
N ASN A 127 -5.52 42.51 -26.01
CA ASN A 127 -6.43 41.37 -26.16
C ASN A 127 -6.69 40.92 -27.61
N GLU A 128 -5.83 41.32 -28.55
CA GLU A 128 -5.82 40.72 -29.88
C GLU A 128 -4.81 39.58 -29.97
N TRP A 129 -4.99 38.70 -30.96
CA TRP A 129 -4.15 37.52 -31.15
C TRP A 129 -2.84 37.86 -31.86
N PHE A 130 -1.74 37.42 -31.26
CA PHE A 130 -0.40 37.51 -31.82
C PHE A 130 0.26 36.15 -31.83
N HIS A 131 0.86 35.78 -32.95
CA HIS A 131 1.86 34.73 -33.01
C HIS A 131 3.17 35.30 -32.47
N VAL A 132 3.76 34.61 -31.52
CA VAL A 132 5.03 34.95 -30.89
C VAL A 132 5.95 33.74 -30.95
N ALA A 133 7.19 33.96 -31.38
CA ALA A 133 8.15 32.86 -31.45
C ALA A 133 9.57 33.32 -31.13
N TYR A 134 10.32 32.42 -30.51
CA TYR A 134 11.77 32.48 -30.39
C TYR A 134 12.38 31.33 -31.19
N VAL A 135 13.34 31.65 -32.06
CA VAL A 135 14.08 30.68 -32.87
C VAL A 135 15.56 30.80 -32.57
N TYR A 136 16.19 29.68 -32.23
CA TYR A 136 17.64 29.56 -32.18
C TYR A 136 18.11 28.61 -33.28
N ASN A 137 19.03 29.08 -34.13
CA ASN A 137 19.70 28.26 -35.12
C ASN A 137 21.10 27.90 -34.60
N GLY A 138 21.26 26.64 -34.20
CA GLY A 138 22.51 26.14 -33.61
C GLY A 138 23.63 25.97 -34.64
N ALA A 139 23.30 25.74 -35.92
CA ALA A 139 24.31 25.70 -36.98
C ALA A 139 24.96 27.07 -37.23
N THR A 140 24.23 28.18 -37.05
CA THR A 140 24.75 29.54 -37.24
C THR A 140 25.01 30.30 -35.94
N GLY A 141 24.52 29.81 -34.80
CA GLY A 141 24.57 30.46 -33.51
C GLY A 141 23.71 31.73 -33.42
N THR A 142 22.64 31.83 -34.20
CA THR A 142 21.82 33.05 -34.32
C THR A 142 20.44 32.89 -33.70
N SER A 143 20.01 33.89 -32.94
CA SER A 143 18.66 33.99 -32.38
C SER A 143 17.79 34.96 -33.17
N LEU A 144 16.51 34.64 -33.31
CA LEU A 144 15.52 35.49 -33.96
C LEU A 144 14.19 35.45 -33.19
N LEU A 145 13.62 36.62 -32.95
CA LEU A 145 12.29 36.78 -32.35
C LEU A 145 11.27 37.19 -33.41
N TYR A 146 10.07 36.65 -33.31
CA TYR A 146 8.94 36.96 -34.17
C TYR A 146 7.78 37.52 -33.36
N TRP A 147 7.07 38.48 -33.96
CA TRP A 147 5.86 39.06 -33.40
C TRP A 147 4.92 39.42 -34.55
N THR A 148 3.82 38.68 -34.67
CA THR A 148 2.90 38.78 -35.80
C THR A 148 1.48 38.93 -35.30
N ARG A 149 0.87 40.10 -35.50
CA ARG A 149 -0.59 40.24 -35.33
C ARG A 149 -1.29 39.30 -36.30
N VAL A 150 -2.13 38.40 -35.79
CA VAL A 150 -2.76 37.37 -36.61
C VAL A 150 -4.00 37.91 -37.29
N ALA A 151 -4.08 37.68 -38.59
CA ALA A 151 -5.22 37.97 -39.43
C ALA A 151 -5.54 36.71 -40.25
N ALA A 152 -6.75 36.64 -40.80
CA ALA A 152 -7.18 35.52 -41.65
C ALA A 152 -6.32 35.30 -42.91
N THR A 153 -5.44 36.25 -43.25
CA THR A 153 -4.54 36.20 -44.41
C THR A 153 -3.06 36.02 -44.02
N SER A 154 -2.77 35.84 -42.73
CA SER A 154 -1.40 35.59 -42.26
C SER A 154 -0.89 34.26 -42.81
N THR A 155 0.29 34.26 -43.41
CA THR A 155 0.96 33.06 -43.96
C THR A 155 2.46 33.06 -43.69
N VAL A 156 2.99 34.16 -43.13
CA VAL A 156 4.41 34.36 -42.87
C VAL A 156 4.54 35.17 -41.59
N ALA A 157 5.39 34.73 -40.66
CA ALA A 157 5.66 35.43 -39.42
C ALA A 157 6.52 36.68 -39.64
N ASN A 158 6.22 37.74 -38.90
CA ASN A 158 6.95 39.00 -38.93
C ASN A 158 8.16 38.93 -38.00
N ALA A 159 9.35 38.78 -38.59
CA ALA A 159 10.62 38.80 -37.87
C ALA A 159 10.92 40.19 -37.30
N LEU A 160 11.36 40.25 -36.04
CA LEU A 160 11.76 41.48 -35.39
C LEU A 160 13.27 41.71 -35.46
N PRO A 161 13.72 42.98 -35.49
CA PRO A 161 15.11 43.32 -35.22
C PRO A 161 15.52 42.80 -33.84
N THR A 162 16.26 41.69 -33.83
CA THR A 162 16.62 40.95 -32.63
C THR A 162 18.02 41.36 -32.18
N THR A 163 18.18 41.58 -30.88
CA THR A 163 19.46 41.95 -30.27
C THR A 163 19.80 41.03 -29.10
N GLY A 164 21.08 40.92 -28.77
CA GLY A 164 21.56 39.99 -27.75
C GLY A 164 21.89 38.61 -28.31
N THR A 165 22.48 37.78 -27.45
CA THR A 165 22.88 36.40 -27.74
C THR A 165 22.80 35.61 -26.45
N GLU A 166 22.28 34.39 -26.49
CA GLU A 166 22.27 33.50 -25.34
C GLU A 166 23.21 32.30 -25.53
N PRO A 167 23.91 31.86 -24.46
CA PRO A 167 24.61 30.60 -24.43
C PRO A 167 23.59 29.47 -24.23
N THR A 168 22.91 29.03 -25.28
CA THR A 168 21.89 27.96 -25.25
C THR A 168 22.48 26.55 -25.06
N ASN A 169 23.65 26.44 -24.43
CA ASN A 169 24.38 25.19 -24.22
C ASN A 169 24.40 24.85 -22.74
N GLY A 170 24.11 23.59 -22.40
CA GLY A 170 24.26 23.02 -21.06
C GLY A 170 23.27 21.90 -20.76
N THR A 171 23.57 21.10 -19.75
CA THR A 171 22.73 19.99 -19.30
C THR A 171 21.81 20.47 -18.19
N TYR A 172 20.66 21.01 -18.57
CA TYR A 172 19.64 21.50 -17.64
C TYR A 172 18.38 20.66 -17.75
N THR A 173 17.75 20.39 -16.61
CA THR A 173 16.45 19.73 -16.51
C THR A 173 15.53 20.63 -15.70
N GLY A 174 14.38 20.98 -16.26
CA GLY A 174 13.41 21.87 -15.61
C GLY A 174 11.98 21.47 -15.98
N PRO A 175 10.98 21.86 -15.19
CA PRO A 175 9.58 21.58 -15.51
C PRO A 175 9.14 22.43 -16.70
N LEU A 176 8.58 21.84 -17.76
CA LEU A 176 8.06 22.63 -18.88
C LEU A 176 6.68 23.17 -18.54
N VAL A 177 6.56 24.49 -18.44
CA VAL A 177 5.31 25.19 -18.14
C VAL A 177 4.97 26.22 -19.20
N ILE A 178 3.66 26.37 -19.42
CA ILE A 178 3.05 27.30 -20.35
C ILE A 178 2.28 28.35 -19.54
N GLY A 179 2.59 29.61 -19.81
CA GLY A 179 1.95 30.76 -19.18
C GLY A 179 2.32 31.01 -17.72
N ASN A 180 3.38 30.36 -17.20
CA ASN A 180 3.89 30.53 -15.83
C ASN A 180 5.41 30.32 -15.75
N GLU A 181 6.04 30.59 -14.59
CA GLU A 181 7.47 30.38 -14.31
C GLU A 181 7.76 29.16 -13.42
N ALA A 182 6.75 28.43 -12.93
CA ALA A 182 6.92 27.28 -12.03
C ALA A 182 7.69 27.60 -10.73
N ARG A 183 7.70 28.87 -10.29
CA ARG A 183 8.45 29.36 -9.12
C ARG A 183 7.57 29.74 -7.91
N GLY A 184 6.25 29.54 -8.01
CA GLY A 184 5.25 29.91 -7.02
C GLY A 184 4.30 31.01 -7.52
N PRO A 185 3.43 31.57 -6.66
CA PRO A 185 2.38 32.53 -7.08
C PRO A 185 2.92 33.94 -7.39
N SER A 186 4.23 34.09 -7.62
CA SER A 186 4.85 35.35 -8.04
C SER A 186 4.20 35.81 -9.35
N GLY A 187 3.76 37.07 -9.39
CA GLY A 187 2.76 37.58 -10.34
C GLY A 187 3.22 37.79 -11.79
N GLU A 188 4.04 36.90 -12.34
CA GLU A 188 4.64 36.97 -13.67
C GLU A 188 3.98 36.03 -14.71
N GLY A 189 2.98 35.23 -14.33
CA GLY A 189 2.20 34.42 -15.28
C GLY A 189 1.48 35.26 -16.35
N LEU A 190 1.14 34.63 -17.48
CA LEU A 190 0.73 35.27 -18.74
C LEU A 190 -0.41 36.28 -18.62
N LEU A 191 -1.40 35.99 -17.75
CA LEU A 191 -2.64 36.76 -17.60
C LEU A 191 -3.29 37.11 -18.95
N GLY A 192 -3.85 36.12 -19.63
CA GLY A 192 -4.41 36.28 -20.97
C GLY A 192 -4.88 34.95 -21.56
N LEU A 193 -5.08 34.94 -22.88
CA LEU A 193 -5.32 33.72 -23.63
C LEU A 193 -4.02 33.23 -24.27
N ILE A 194 -3.82 31.92 -24.26
CA ILE A 194 -2.75 31.24 -24.97
C ILE A 194 -3.31 30.05 -25.74
N ASP A 195 -2.77 29.82 -26.92
CA ASP A 195 -3.21 28.80 -27.86
C ASP A 195 -2.03 28.35 -28.72
N GLU A 196 -2.16 27.22 -29.42
CA GLU A 196 -1.18 26.72 -30.40
C GLU A 196 0.29 26.78 -29.93
N VAL A 197 0.55 26.28 -28.72
CA VAL A 197 1.90 26.25 -28.16
C VAL A 197 2.68 25.09 -28.77
N ARG A 198 3.80 25.38 -29.43
CA ARG A 198 4.64 24.36 -30.06
C ARG A 198 6.10 24.54 -29.70
N VAL A 199 6.77 23.41 -29.45
CA VAL A 199 8.21 23.33 -29.27
C VAL A 199 8.79 22.41 -30.33
N SER A 200 9.73 22.90 -31.12
CA SER A 200 10.29 22.14 -32.25
C SER A 200 11.81 22.07 -32.17
N ARG A 201 12.38 20.90 -32.49
CA ARG A 201 13.84 20.63 -32.55
C ARG A 201 14.53 21.19 -33.80
N THR A 202 13.97 22.22 -34.40
CA THR A 202 14.47 22.83 -35.65
C THR A 202 14.35 24.34 -35.59
N ALA A 203 15.21 25.02 -36.35
CA ALA A 203 15.15 26.47 -36.50
C ALA A 203 14.13 26.82 -37.60
N ARG A 204 12.91 27.22 -37.22
CA ARG A 204 11.86 27.56 -38.19
C ARG A 204 12.13 28.89 -38.89
N ALA A 205 11.95 28.91 -40.21
CA ALA A 205 11.91 30.14 -40.98
C ALA A 205 10.54 30.81 -40.89
N ALA A 206 10.47 32.10 -41.23
CA ALA A 206 9.24 32.90 -41.13
C ALA A 206 8.00 32.28 -41.81
N GLY A 207 8.17 31.55 -42.92
CA GLY A 207 7.06 30.91 -43.64
C GLY A 207 6.74 29.48 -43.19
N ALA A 208 7.41 28.96 -42.15
CA ALA A 208 7.22 27.61 -41.63
C ALA A 208 6.40 27.56 -40.33
N PHE A 209 5.79 28.69 -39.96
CA PHE A 209 4.87 28.81 -38.84
C PHE A 209 3.43 28.68 -39.33
N LEU A 210 2.58 28.02 -38.56
CA LEU A 210 1.20 27.76 -38.94
C LEU A 210 0.32 28.95 -38.56
N PHE A 211 -0.47 29.42 -39.53
CA PHE A 211 -1.45 30.49 -39.37
C PHE A 211 -2.86 30.07 -39.81
N SER A 212 -3.07 28.77 -40.11
CA SER A 212 -4.35 28.13 -40.44
C SER A 212 -4.41 26.73 -39.79
N THR A 213 -5.56 26.06 -39.88
CA THR A 213 -5.63 24.60 -39.69
C THR A 213 -4.62 23.93 -40.62
N ASP A 214 -3.84 22.99 -40.08
CA ASP A 214 -2.83 22.20 -40.81
C ASP A 214 -3.53 20.93 -41.30
N ASP A 215 -4.50 21.09 -42.21
CA ASP A 215 -5.34 20.02 -42.77
C ASP A 215 -5.53 20.38 -44.26
N THR A 216 -4.59 19.92 -45.09
CA THR A 216 -4.43 20.33 -46.48
C THR A 216 -5.52 19.72 -47.37
N ASP A 217 -5.98 18.53 -47.06
CA ASP A 217 -6.94 17.78 -47.87
C ASP A 217 -8.38 17.79 -47.30
N ASN A 218 -8.58 18.39 -46.12
CA ASN A 218 -9.86 18.65 -45.45
C ASN A 218 -10.61 17.37 -45.09
N ASP A 219 -9.87 16.36 -44.66
CA ASP A 219 -10.41 15.06 -44.26
C ASP A 219 -10.72 14.97 -42.76
N GLY A 220 -10.32 15.99 -42.00
CA GLY A 220 -10.51 16.11 -40.56
C GLY A 220 -9.28 15.76 -39.72
N LEU A 221 -8.23 15.23 -40.33
CA LEU A 221 -6.95 14.94 -39.69
C LEU A 221 -5.97 16.10 -39.87
N SER A 222 -5.03 16.25 -38.94
CA SER A 222 -3.95 17.21 -39.14
C SER A 222 -2.80 16.62 -39.99
N ASP A 223 -2.32 17.39 -40.96
CA ASP A 223 -1.15 17.09 -41.79
C ASP A 223 0.05 16.67 -40.93
N ALA A 224 0.22 17.32 -39.77
CA ALA A 224 1.30 17.02 -38.84
C ALA A 224 1.17 15.63 -38.21
N TRP A 225 -0.05 15.23 -37.83
CA TRP A 225 -0.35 13.91 -37.29
C TRP A 225 -0.22 12.84 -38.37
N GLU A 226 -0.81 13.07 -39.55
CA GLU A 226 -0.73 12.13 -40.67
C GLU A 226 0.71 11.91 -41.15
N LEU A 227 1.51 12.97 -41.27
CA LEU A 227 2.93 12.85 -41.60
C LEU A 227 3.74 12.21 -40.47
N HIS A 228 3.27 12.26 -39.22
CA HIS A 228 3.90 11.57 -38.11
C HIS A 228 3.68 10.06 -38.18
N HIS A 229 2.44 9.59 -38.36
CA HIS A 229 2.14 8.16 -38.38
C HIS A 229 2.39 7.55 -39.77
N PHE A 230 1.81 8.12 -40.82
CA PHE A 230 1.77 7.50 -42.16
C PHE A 230 2.80 8.02 -43.16
N LYS A 231 3.46 9.15 -42.86
CA LYS A 231 4.46 9.81 -43.74
C LYS A 231 3.90 10.35 -45.06
N ASN A 232 2.58 10.43 -45.19
CA ASN A 232 1.82 10.97 -46.31
C ASN A 232 0.49 11.54 -45.79
N LEU A 233 -0.34 12.09 -46.67
CA LEU A 233 -1.67 12.65 -46.38
C LEU A 233 -2.76 11.82 -47.10
N ASP A 234 -2.57 10.50 -47.22
CA ASP A 234 -3.50 9.64 -47.96
C ASP A 234 -4.53 8.94 -47.04
N GLN A 235 -4.39 9.10 -45.72
CA GLN A 235 -5.34 8.54 -44.76
C GLN A 235 -6.63 9.36 -44.73
N THR A 236 -7.63 8.85 -44.01
CA THR A 236 -8.87 9.58 -43.80
C THR A 236 -9.21 9.57 -42.33
N GLY A 237 -9.91 10.59 -41.82
CA GLY A 237 -10.46 10.56 -40.44
C GLY A 237 -11.26 9.29 -40.10
N THR A 238 -11.94 8.69 -41.09
CA THR A 238 -12.70 7.43 -40.92
C THR A 238 -11.90 6.14 -41.16
N GLY A 239 -10.58 6.24 -41.35
CA GLY A 239 -9.72 5.08 -41.56
C GLY A 239 -9.44 4.35 -40.25
N ASP A 240 -9.26 3.03 -40.33
CA ASP A 240 -8.91 2.15 -39.20
C ASP A 240 -7.79 1.20 -39.71
N PRO A 241 -6.52 1.66 -39.69
CA PRO A 241 -5.42 0.95 -40.31
C PRO A 241 -5.02 -0.35 -39.58
N ASP A 242 -5.15 -0.38 -38.27
CA ASP A 242 -4.74 -1.50 -37.40
C ASP A 242 -5.87 -2.44 -36.98
N GLN A 243 -7.12 -2.08 -37.28
CA GLN A 243 -8.34 -2.88 -37.09
C GLN A 243 -8.71 -3.14 -35.64
N ASP A 244 -8.45 -2.17 -34.76
CA ASP A 244 -8.91 -2.19 -33.38
C ASP A 244 -10.38 -1.74 -33.21
N GLY A 245 -10.97 -1.15 -34.27
CA GLY A 245 -12.35 -0.69 -34.31
C GLY A 245 -12.54 0.80 -33.97
N TYR A 246 -11.47 1.56 -33.77
CA TYR A 246 -11.44 3.00 -33.68
C TYR A 246 -10.99 3.62 -35.00
N ASP A 247 -11.45 4.83 -35.29
CA ASP A 247 -11.04 5.54 -36.49
C ASP A 247 -9.95 6.59 -36.19
N ASN A 248 -9.17 6.94 -37.19
CA ASN A 248 -8.06 7.88 -37.08
C ASN A 248 -8.47 9.22 -36.42
N GLU A 249 -9.70 9.70 -36.61
CA GLU A 249 -10.20 10.92 -35.95
C GLU A 249 -10.35 10.73 -34.43
N ALA A 250 -10.87 9.57 -33.99
CA ALA A 250 -10.93 9.21 -32.58
C ALA A 250 -9.53 9.05 -31.99
N GLU A 251 -8.61 8.45 -32.73
CA GLU A 251 -7.23 8.22 -32.29
C GLU A 251 -6.39 9.49 -32.25
N GLU A 252 -6.48 10.37 -33.24
CA GLU A 252 -5.86 11.70 -33.20
C GLU A 252 -6.35 12.50 -32.00
N THR A 253 -7.65 12.39 -31.68
CA THR A 253 -8.25 13.05 -30.53
C THR A 253 -7.76 12.45 -29.21
N ALA A 254 -7.62 11.12 -29.14
CA ALA A 254 -7.16 10.40 -27.95
C ALA A 254 -5.63 10.46 -27.77
N GLY A 255 -4.89 10.76 -28.84
CA GLY A 255 -3.43 10.72 -28.86
C GLY A 255 -2.85 9.29 -28.92
N THR A 256 -3.62 8.32 -29.42
CA THR A 256 -3.23 6.92 -29.57
C THR A 256 -2.52 6.67 -30.91
N ASP A 257 -1.92 5.49 -31.07
CA ASP A 257 -1.14 5.15 -32.27
C ASP A 257 -1.97 4.32 -33.28
N PRO A 258 -2.42 4.91 -34.41
CA PRO A 258 -3.33 4.31 -35.40
C PRO A 258 -2.73 3.17 -36.23
N ASP A 259 -1.48 2.82 -35.98
CA ASP A 259 -0.80 1.66 -36.58
C ASP A 259 -0.59 0.52 -35.55
N ASN A 260 -1.13 0.64 -34.32
CA ASN A 260 -0.95 -0.30 -33.23
C ASN A 260 -2.24 -0.55 -32.45
N ALA A 261 -2.91 -1.67 -32.75
CA ALA A 261 -4.19 -2.03 -32.14
C ALA A 261 -4.21 -2.17 -30.60
N ALA A 262 -3.04 -2.26 -29.96
CA ALA A 262 -2.93 -2.24 -28.49
C ALA A 262 -2.96 -0.81 -27.91
N SER A 263 -2.68 0.22 -28.72
CA SER A 263 -2.82 1.62 -28.35
C SER A 263 -4.13 2.13 -28.92
N ASN A 264 -5.23 1.91 -28.20
CA ASN A 264 -6.55 2.24 -28.69
C ASN A 264 -7.27 3.20 -27.73
N PRO A 265 -8.23 4.03 -28.21
CA PRO A 265 -8.98 4.96 -27.36
C PRO A 265 -9.82 4.34 -26.22
N GLY A 266 -9.90 3.01 -26.12
CA GLY A 266 -10.57 2.27 -25.04
C GLY A 266 -9.64 1.60 -24.03
N ASP A 267 -8.32 1.70 -24.23
CA ASP A 267 -7.22 1.19 -23.39
C ASP A 267 -6.05 2.17 -23.58
N LEU A 268 -6.14 3.33 -22.92
CA LEU A 268 -5.30 4.50 -23.19
C LEU A 268 -3.86 4.30 -22.74
N ASP A 269 -3.64 3.50 -21.69
CA ASP A 269 -2.32 3.11 -21.18
C ASP A 269 -1.79 1.79 -21.75
N ALA A 270 -2.57 1.14 -22.62
CA ALA A 270 -2.18 -0.01 -23.45
C ALA A 270 -1.70 -1.22 -22.63
N ASP A 271 -2.35 -1.47 -21.51
CA ASP A 271 -1.97 -2.51 -20.55
C ASP A 271 -2.80 -3.81 -20.70
N GLY A 272 -3.79 -3.79 -21.61
CA GLY A 272 -4.68 -4.90 -21.91
C GLY A 272 -6.00 -4.87 -21.13
N LEU A 273 -6.23 -3.88 -20.28
CA LEU A 273 -7.46 -3.65 -19.55
C LEU A 273 -8.26 -2.52 -20.22
N PRO A 274 -9.58 -2.66 -20.39
CA PRO A 274 -10.37 -1.54 -20.91
C PRO A 274 -10.53 -0.42 -19.87
N ASP A 275 -10.32 0.85 -20.27
CA ASP A 275 -10.45 2.05 -19.43
C ASP A 275 -11.72 2.05 -18.57
N ALA A 276 -12.85 1.66 -19.19
CA ALA A 276 -14.15 1.66 -18.52
C ALA A 276 -14.24 0.62 -17.41
N TRP A 277 -13.56 -0.53 -17.57
CA TRP A 277 -13.47 -1.56 -16.55
C TRP A 277 -12.59 -1.09 -15.39
N GLU A 278 -11.41 -0.55 -15.68
CA GLU A 278 -10.49 -0.04 -14.67
C GLU A 278 -11.10 1.12 -13.87
N ILE A 279 -11.75 2.08 -14.53
CA ILE A 279 -12.45 3.18 -13.85
C ILE A 279 -13.56 2.63 -12.94
N SER A 280 -14.22 1.52 -13.33
CA SER A 280 -15.27 0.92 -12.50
C SER A 280 -14.74 0.16 -11.29
N ARG A 281 -13.54 -0.43 -11.38
CA ARG A 281 -12.93 -1.26 -10.33
C ARG A 281 -11.97 -0.48 -9.43
N PHE A 282 -11.12 0.35 -10.03
CA PHE A 282 -10.03 1.07 -9.37
C PHE A 282 -10.24 2.60 -9.33
N GLY A 283 -11.17 3.12 -10.12
CA GLY A 283 -11.53 4.55 -10.14
C GLY A 283 -10.75 5.39 -11.15
N THR A 284 -9.62 4.89 -11.66
CA THR A 284 -8.78 5.48 -12.71
C THR A 284 -8.09 4.36 -13.49
N THR A 285 -7.63 4.62 -14.72
CA THR A 285 -6.85 3.65 -15.52
C THR A 285 -5.46 3.43 -14.89
N ALA A 286 -4.75 4.51 -14.57
CA ALA A 286 -3.40 4.43 -13.97
C ALA A 286 -3.29 3.88 -12.52
N ALA A 287 -4.36 3.37 -11.91
CA ALA A 287 -4.32 2.86 -10.52
C ALA A 287 -3.75 1.44 -10.43
N GLN A 288 -3.92 0.65 -11.48
CA GLN A 288 -3.47 -0.73 -11.60
C GLN A 288 -3.01 -0.96 -13.04
N ASP A 289 -2.39 -2.11 -13.29
CA ASP A 289 -2.17 -2.57 -14.65
C ASP A 289 -2.66 -4.01 -14.86
N GLY A 290 -2.69 -4.49 -16.10
CA GLY A 290 -3.10 -5.86 -16.45
C GLY A 290 -2.34 -6.98 -15.71
N SER A 291 -1.14 -6.70 -15.19
CA SER A 291 -0.32 -7.63 -14.41
C SER A 291 -0.47 -7.47 -12.89
N GLY A 292 -1.16 -6.43 -12.44
CA GLY A 292 -1.44 -6.17 -11.04
C GLY A 292 -2.32 -7.26 -10.41
N ASP A 293 -2.22 -7.40 -9.10
CA ASP A 293 -2.98 -8.34 -8.27
C ASP A 293 -3.21 -7.62 -6.93
N PRO A 294 -4.27 -6.79 -6.86
CA PRO A 294 -4.52 -5.90 -5.73
C PRO A 294 -5.09 -6.65 -4.52
N ASP A 295 -5.87 -7.69 -4.71
CA ASP A 295 -6.54 -8.36 -3.60
C ASP A 295 -5.72 -9.49 -2.96
N GLY A 296 -4.58 -9.86 -3.57
CA GLY A 296 -3.68 -10.81 -2.97
C GLY A 296 -3.91 -12.26 -3.41
N ASP A 297 -4.72 -12.51 -4.44
CA ASP A 297 -5.24 -13.84 -4.76
C ASP A 297 -4.43 -14.67 -5.75
N TYR A 298 -3.33 -14.15 -6.29
CA TYR A 298 -2.50 -14.73 -7.37
C TYR A 298 -3.09 -14.60 -8.78
N ALA A 299 -4.33 -14.11 -8.92
CA ALA A 299 -4.90 -13.76 -10.21
C ALA A 299 -4.51 -12.33 -10.59
N SER A 300 -3.94 -12.18 -11.79
CA SER A 300 -3.71 -10.85 -12.35
C SER A 300 -5.03 -10.21 -12.77
N ASN A 301 -5.13 -8.88 -12.73
CA ASN A 301 -6.28 -8.11 -13.21
C ASN A 301 -6.75 -8.53 -14.61
N LEU A 302 -5.82 -8.85 -15.53
CA LEU A 302 -6.16 -9.33 -16.88
C LEU A 302 -6.82 -10.71 -16.86
N LEU A 303 -6.34 -11.61 -16.01
CA LEU A 303 -6.92 -12.94 -15.83
C LEU A 303 -8.34 -12.81 -15.26
N GLU A 304 -8.53 -11.95 -14.28
CA GLU A 304 -9.83 -11.71 -13.67
C GLU A 304 -10.81 -11.03 -14.61
N PHE A 305 -10.35 -10.03 -15.38
CA PHE A 305 -11.16 -9.39 -16.41
C PHE A 305 -11.68 -10.42 -17.42
N THR A 306 -10.81 -11.33 -17.87
CA THR A 306 -11.17 -12.36 -18.86
C THR A 306 -12.09 -13.44 -18.30
N HIS A 307 -12.08 -13.68 -16.98
CA HIS A 307 -12.94 -14.67 -16.30
C HIS A 307 -14.15 -14.05 -15.59
N GLY A 308 -14.25 -12.72 -15.55
CA GLY A 308 -15.36 -11.99 -14.96
C GLY A 308 -15.40 -12.01 -13.43
N THR A 309 -14.24 -12.16 -12.79
CA THR A 309 -14.09 -12.10 -11.33
C THR A 309 -13.81 -10.67 -10.85
N ASP A 310 -13.52 -10.46 -9.57
CA ASP A 310 -13.51 -9.12 -8.97
C ASP A 310 -12.13 -8.81 -8.38
N PRO A 311 -11.32 -7.93 -9.02
CA PRO A 311 -9.89 -7.74 -8.73
C PRO A 311 -9.57 -7.05 -7.41
N VAL A 312 -10.59 -6.83 -6.60
CA VAL A 312 -10.48 -6.20 -5.29
C VAL A 312 -11.14 -7.04 -4.20
N ASP A 313 -11.57 -8.27 -4.53
CA ASP A 313 -12.20 -9.21 -3.60
C ASP A 313 -11.41 -10.53 -3.59
N PRO A 314 -10.61 -10.79 -2.53
CA PRO A 314 -9.73 -11.96 -2.45
C PRO A 314 -10.46 -13.31 -2.46
N LEU A 315 -11.79 -13.32 -2.35
CA LEU A 315 -12.63 -14.52 -2.45
C LEU A 315 -13.28 -14.70 -3.83
N SER A 316 -13.01 -13.79 -4.77
CA SER A 316 -13.56 -13.78 -6.11
C SER A 316 -12.45 -14.06 -7.12
N TRP A 317 -12.11 -15.34 -7.28
CA TRP A 317 -10.98 -15.79 -8.09
C TRP A 317 -11.41 -16.74 -9.23
N PRO A 318 -10.68 -16.76 -10.36
CA PRO A 318 -10.92 -17.72 -11.43
C PRO A 318 -10.58 -19.16 -11.03
N ASP A 319 -11.44 -20.11 -11.41
CA ASP A 319 -11.30 -21.56 -11.19
C ASP A 319 -11.83 -22.29 -12.43
N THR A 320 -10.94 -22.57 -13.38
CA THR A 320 -11.31 -23.09 -14.69
C THR A 320 -11.73 -24.56 -14.61
N ASP A 321 -11.08 -25.36 -13.77
CA ASP A 321 -11.29 -26.81 -13.72
C ASP A 321 -12.19 -27.27 -12.55
N HIS A 322 -12.58 -26.34 -11.68
CA HIS A 322 -13.52 -26.49 -10.57
C HIS A 322 -13.06 -27.46 -9.48
N ASP A 323 -11.76 -27.50 -9.21
CA ASP A 323 -11.18 -28.30 -8.14
C ASP A 323 -11.09 -27.55 -6.79
N GLY A 324 -11.38 -26.24 -6.81
CA GLY A 324 -11.36 -25.37 -5.63
C GLY A 324 -9.98 -24.81 -5.29
N MET A 325 -9.04 -24.82 -6.24
CA MET A 325 -7.83 -24.01 -6.24
C MET A 325 -7.95 -22.94 -7.32
N ASN A 326 -7.36 -21.77 -7.09
CA ASN A 326 -7.50 -20.69 -8.06
C ASN A 326 -6.46 -20.79 -9.19
N ASP A 327 -6.90 -20.48 -10.41
CA ASP A 327 -6.09 -20.54 -11.63
C ASP A 327 -4.78 -19.75 -11.48
N GLY A 328 -4.83 -18.62 -10.78
CA GLY A 328 -3.67 -17.76 -10.53
C GLY A 328 -2.56 -18.46 -9.74
N TRP A 329 -2.92 -19.12 -8.64
CA TRP A 329 -1.98 -19.86 -7.79
C TRP A 329 -1.44 -21.10 -8.52
N GLU A 330 -2.31 -21.85 -9.20
CA GLU A 330 -1.90 -23.00 -10.00
C GLU A 330 -0.91 -22.62 -11.11
N LEU A 331 -1.17 -21.54 -11.85
CA LEU A 331 -0.27 -21.05 -12.88
C LEU A 331 1.05 -20.54 -12.29
N HIS A 332 1.00 -19.88 -11.13
CA HIS A 332 2.18 -19.37 -10.44
C HIS A 332 3.11 -20.51 -10.02
N HIS A 333 2.58 -21.55 -9.37
CA HIS A 333 3.40 -22.64 -8.86
C HIS A 333 3.66 -23.70 -9.93
N PHE A 334 2.66 -24.15 -10.69
CA PHE A 334 2.78 -25.32 -11.56
C PHE A 334 2.81 -25.01 -13.06
N MET A 335 2.37 -23.83 -13.47
CA MET A 335 2.14 -23.47 -14.89
C MET A 335 1.15 -24.42 -15.58
N ASP A 336 0.20 -24.97 -14.82
CA ASP A 336 -0.80 -25.95 -15.25
C ASP A 336 -2.09 -25.73 -14.46
N LEU A 337 -3.24 -25.74 -15.13
CA LEU A 337 -4.59 -25.54 -14.58
C LEU A 337 -5.35 -26.87 -14.35
N GLY A 338 -4.61 -27.96 -14.25
CA GLY A 338 -5.17 -29.30 -14.06
C GLY A 338 -4.51 -30.01 -12.89
N HIS A 339 -3.89 -29.23 -12.00
CA HIS A 339 -3.17 -29.75 -10.86
C HIS A 339 -4.17 -29.96 -9.73
N ASP A 340 -4.59 -31.20 -9.47
CA ASP A 340 -5.70 -31.51 -8.55
C ASP A 340 -5.39 -31.36 -7.03
N GLY A 341 -4.18 -30.90 -6.69
CA GLY A 341 -3.77 -30.61 -5.32
C GLY A 341 -3.57 -31.85 -4.44
N SER A 342 -3.69 -33.06 -4.98
CA SER A 342 -3.59 -34.31 -4.21
C SER A 342 -2.16 -34.79 -3.97
N LEU A 343 -1.20 -34.18 -4.66
CA LEU A 343 0.22 -34.44 -4.47
C LEU A 343 0.76 -33.68 -3.25
N ASP A 344 1.93 -34.10 -2.81
CA ASP A 344 2.78 -33.40 -1.84
C ASP A 344 4.08 -33.15 -2.62
N SER A 345 4.16 -31.97 -3.24
CA SER A 345 5.15 -31.67 -4.27
C SER A 345 6.56 -31.49 -3.71
N ASP A 346 6.69 -31.08 -2.46
CA ASP A 346 7.97 -30.86 -1.78
C ASP A 346 8.32 -31.88 -0.69
N THR A 347 7.40 -32.83 -0.43
CA THR A 347 7.54 -33.97 0.48
C THR A 347 7.62 -33.59 1.95
N ASP A 348 6.97 -32.50 2.33
CA ASP A 348 6.96 -32.00 3.70
C ASP A 348 5.80 -32.55 4.55
N GLY A 349 4.89 -33.30 3.91
CA GLY A 349 3.76 -33.96 4.55
C GLY A 349 2.43 -33.20 4.42
N SER A 350 2.43 -31.99 3.86
CA SER A 350 1.22 -31.31 3.40
C SER A 350 0.96 -31.62 1.93
N THR A 351 -0.31 -31.83 1.56
CA THR A 351 -0.68 -31.87 0.14
C THR A 351 -0.71 -30.45 -0.42
N ASP A 352 -0.45 -30.30 -1.71
CA ASP A 352 -0.49 -29.03 -2.44
C ASP A 352 -1.83 -28.28 -2.23
N LYS A 353 -2.95 -29.00 -2.04
CA LYS A 353 -4.25 -28.40 -1.66
C LYS A 353 -4.28 -27.81 -0.25
N GLN A 354 -3.66 -28.48 0.71
CA GLN A 354 -3.54 -27.98 2.09
C GLN A 354 -2.64 -26.74 2.14
N GLU A 355 -1.64 -26.69 1.26
CA GLU A 355 -0.75 -25.56 1.12
C GLU A 355 -1.42 -24.37 0.45
N HIS A 356 -2.17 -24.59 -0.64
CA HIS A 356 -3.06 -23.58 -1.21
C HIS A 356 -3.98 -22.98 -0.15
N ASP A 357 -4.65 -23.83 0.65
CA ASP A 357 -5.59 -23.39 1.69
C ASP A 357 -4.89 -22.66 2.85
N ALA A 358 -3.62 -22.96 3.10
CA ALA A 358 -2.76 -22.27 4.06
C ALA A 358 -2.02 -21.06 3.46
N ASN A 359 -2.20 -20.82 2.16
CA ASN A 359 -1.47 -19.85 1.35
C ASN A 359 0.07 -20.03 1.37
N SER A 360 0.57 -21.27 1.51
CA SER A 360 2.00 -21.63 1.45
C SER A 360 2.49 -21.96 0.04
N ASP A 361 3.80 -22.13 -0.12
CA ASP A 361 4.42 -22.48 -1.40
C ASP A 361 4.60 -24.01 -1.47
N PRO A 362 3.90 -24.72 -2.37
CA PRO A 362 3.94 -26.19 -2.50
C PRO A 362 5.25 -26.75 -3.05
N LYS A 363 6.29 -25.91 -3.04
CA LYS A 363 7.63 -26.22 -3.49
C LYS A 363 8.68 -25.87 -2.44
N ASP A 364 8.27 -25.35 -1.28
CA ASP A 364 9.17 -24.95 -0.20
C ASP A 364 8.94 -25.81 1.06
N PRO A 365 9.74 -26.88 1.26
CA PRO A 365 9.55 -27.79 2.38
C PRO A 365 9.97 -27.16 3.73
N ALA A 366 10.41 -25.91 3.71
CA ALA A 366 10.68 -25.14 4.91
C ALA A 366 9.40 -24.57 5.56
N TRP A 367 8.29 -24.45 4.81
CA TRP A 367 7.02 -24.07 5.39
C TRP A 367 5.79 -24.68 4.69
N SER A 368 4.90 -25.26 5.48
CA SER A 368 3.56 -25.68 5.05
C SER A 368 2.48 -25.38 6.09
N SER A 369 1.28 -25.92 5.88
CA SER A 369 0.14 -25.83 6.80
C SER A 369 0.44 -26.27 8.25
N THR A 370 1.53 -27.01 8.49
CA THR A 370 1.87 -27.57 9.80
C THR A 370 3.25 -27.19 10.35
N ARG A 371 4.04 -26.43 9.59
CA ARG A 371 5.44 -26.16 9.93
C ARG A 371 5.88 -24.80 9.45
N ALA A 372 6.31 -23.87 10.28
CA ALA A 372 6.77 -22.54 9.81
C ALA A 372 8.29 -22.44 9.58
N GLY A 373 8.69 -21.66 8.58
CA GLY A 373 10.08 -21.36 8.28
C GLY A 373 10.57 -20.12 9.03
N ILE A 374 11.73 -20.17 9.68
CA ILE A 374 12.29 -18.98 10.35
C ILE A 374 12.89 -18.00 9.32
N ASP A 375 12.50 -16.73 9.40
CA ASP A 375 12.93 -15.70 8.46
C ASP A 375 13.89 -14.68 9.10
N HIS A 376 13.59 -14.29 10.34
CA HIS A 376 14.44 -13.37 11.12
C HIS A 376 14.57 -13.81 12.57
N ARG A 377 15.75 -13.59 13.18
CA ARG A 377 16.01 -13.93 14.59
C ARG A 377 17.03 -12.99 15.26
N TRP A 378 16.58 -12.27 16.29
CA TRP A 378 17.40 -11.46 17.19
C TRP A 378 17.41 -12.00 18.62
N SER A 379 18.43 -12.79 18.95
CA SER A 379 18.62 -13.38 20.30
C SER A 379 19.11 -12.42 21.38
N PHE A 380 19.48 -11.18 21.03
CA PHE A 380 20.04 -10.16 21.94
C PHE A 380 21.18 -10.62 22.88
N ASN A 381 21.85 -11.74 22.55
CA ASN A 381 22.93 -12.36 23.30
C ASN A 381 24.27 -11.64 23.06
N GLY A 382 24.41 -10.44 23.62
CA GLY A 382 25.62 -9.61 23.54
C GLY A 382 25.75 -8.80 22.26
N ASN A 383 24.79 -8.90 21.33
CA ASN A 383 24.77 -8.19 20.07
C ASN A 383 23.33 -7.96 19.57
N LEU A 384 23.19 -7.17 18.50
CA LEU A 384 21.89 -6.81 17.90
C LEU A 384 21.72 -7.42 16.49
N ASN A 385 22.49 -8.46 16.15
CA ASN A 385 22.44 -9.03 14.81
C ASN A 385 21.24 -9.97 14.67
N ASP A 386 20.57 -9.86 13.55
CA ASP A 386 19.73 -10.93 13.04
C ASP A 386 20.61 -12.06 12.53
N SER A 387 20.46 -13.22 13.15
CA SER A 387 21.26 -14.41 12.83
C SER A 387 20.76 -15.20 11.61
N ILE A 388 19.55 -14.89 11.12
CA ILE A 388 18.91 -15.59 9.98
C ILE A 388 18.81 -14.65 8.78
N GLY A 389 18.02 -13.59 8.86
CA GLY A 389 17.76 -12.67 7.74
C GLY A 389 18.85 -11.61 7.53
N GLY A 390 19.89 -11.56 8.38
CA GLY A 390 21.07 -10.69 8.22
C GLY A 390 20.83 -9.20 8.46
N VAL A 391 19.67 -8.82 9.01
CA VAL A 391 19.29 -7.45 9.34
C VAL A 391 19.74 -7.07 10.78
N THR A 392 20.85 -6.34 10.93
CA THR A 392 21.26 -5.85 12.27
C THR A 392 20.28 -4.79 12.79
N ALA A 393 19.72 -5.01 13.98
CA ALA A 393 18.88 -4.03 14.67
C ALA A 393 19.71 -2.82 15.13
N LEU A 394 19.09 -1.65 15.08
CA LEU A 394 19.68 -0.37 15.43
C LEU A 394 19.19 0.07 16.80
N LEU A 395 20.13 0.36 17.69
CA LEU A 395 19.84 1.11 18.89
C LEU A 395 19.71 2.59 18.54
N VAL A 396 18.52 3.14 18.74
CA VAL A 396 18.23 4.56 18.47
C VAL A 396 18.03 5.29 19.79
N ASP A 397 18.91 6.25 20.08
CA ASP A 397 18.81 7.19 21.20
C ASP A 397 18.50 8.60 20.66
N PRO A 398 17.26 9.10 20.80
CA PRO A 398 16.85 10.39 20.26
C PRO A 398 17.52 11.62 20.87
N ASP A 399 17.97 11.57 22.13
CA ASP A 399 18.57 12.73 22.81
C ASP A 399 20.09 12.64 22.93
N SER A 400 20.68 11.47 22.64
CA SER A 400 22.12 11.20 22.73
C SER A 400 22.74 11.55 24.09
N ASN A 401 21.91 11.68 25.13
CA ASN A 401 22.25 12.09 26.48
C ASN A 401 21.84 10.99 27.48
N PRO A 402 22.78 10.15 27.92
CA PRO A 402 22.52 9.01 28.81
C PRO A 402 21.88 9.37 30.17
N ALA A 403 21.82 10.65 30.52
CA ALA A 403 21.30 11.13 31.80
C ALA A 403 19.79 11.46 31.79
N THR A 404 19.16 11.63 30.62
CA THR A 404 17.73 12.01 30.48
C THR A 404 16.91 11.05 29.63
N GLY A 405 17.56 10.27 28.77
CA GLY A 405 17.00 9.12 28.07
C GLY A 405 17.35 7.82 28.76
N GLY A 406 16.36 6.99 29.09
CA GLY A 406 16.59 5.69 29.75
C GLY A 406 17.70 4.89 29.06
N ALA A 407 18.68 4.43 29.84
CA ALA A 407 19.81 3.68 29.31
C ALA A 407 19.34 2.41 28.60
N VAL A 408 19.94 2.10 27.45
CA VAL A 408 19.82 0.77 26.84
C VAL A 408 21.07 -0.02 27.14
N THR A 409 20.87 -1.24 27.62
CA THR A 409 21.95 -2.17 27.94
C THR A 409 21.75 -3.45 27.15
N VAL A 410 22.68 -3.77 26.25
CA VAL A 410 22.78 -5.10 25.65
C VAL A 410 23.65 -5.94 26.59
N THR A 411 23.05 -6.95 27.20
CA THR A 411 23.71 -7.90 28.09
C THR A 411 24.10 -9.15 27.31
N SER A 412 24.61 -10.19 27.99
CA SER A 412 24.87 -11.48 27.33
C SER A 412 23.62 -12.30 27.01
N THR A 413 22.44 -11.90 27.51
CA THR A 413 21.18 -12.69 27.43
C THR A 413 19.96 -11.89 26.99
N GLU A 414 20.05 -10.55 26.95
CA GLU A 414 18.89 -9.68 26.74
C GLU A 414 19.33 -8.27 26.38
N VAL A 415 18.40 -7.52 25.79
CA VAL A 415 18.47 -6.06 25.68
C VAL A 415 17.46 -5.41 26.63
N VAL A 416 17.93 -4.44 27.40
CA VAL A 416 17.12 -3.74 28.43
C VAL A 416 16.85 -2.31 27.99
N LEU A 417 15.58 -1.93 27.88
CA LEU A 417 15.11 -0.57 27.64
C LEU A 417 14.70 0.10 28.96
N GLY A 418 15.30 1.24 29.29
CA GLY A 418 14.99 1.96 30.53
C GLY A 418 13.60 2.63 30.56
N GLY A 419 12.97 2.81 29.40
CA GLY A 419 11.70 3.51 29.22
C GLY A 419 11.73 5.00 29.56
N GLY A 420 10.58 5.65 29.38
CA GLY A 420 10.41 7.08 29.65
C GLY A 420 9.81 7.84 28.46
N ALA A 421 9.96 9.16 28.44
CA ALA A 421 9.38 9.99 27.38
C ALA A 421 9.95 9.60 26.01
N ARG A 422 9.08 9.44 25.00
CA ARG A 422 9.47 9.01 23.65
C ARG A 422 10.53 9.91 22.99
N ALA A 423 10.49 11.21 23.28
CA ALA A 423 11.42 12.19 22.70
C ALA A 423 12.86 12.07 23.22
N THR A 424 13.07 11.37 24.34
CA THR A 424 14.39 11.24 24.97
C THR A 424 14.81 9.80 25.20
N SER A 425 13.89 8.84 25.19
CA SER A 425 14.19 7.46 25.60
C SER A 425 14.52 6.57 24.41
N ALA A 426 15.59 5.79 24.56
CA ALA A 426 16.12 4.92 23.53
C ALA A 426 15.27 3.65 23.31
N TYR A 427 15.31 3.13 22.09
CA TYR A 427 14.49 2.01 21.59
C TYR A 427 15.26 1.22 20.53
N LEU A 428 14.69 0.12 20.05
CA LEU A 428 15.26 -0.64 18.94
C LEU A 428 14.43 -0.46 17.68
N GLN A 429 15.12 -0.30 16.56
CA GLN A 429 14.56 -0.40 15.23
C GLN A 429 15.15 -1.64 14.55
N LEU A 430 14.31 -2.54 14.06
CA LEU A 430 14.69 -3.78 13.40
C LEU A 430 15.07 -3.46 11.94
N GLY A 431 16.29 -2.96 11.74
CA GLY A 431 16.81 -2.66 10.40
C GLY A 431 16.15 -1.44 9.73
N PRO A 432 16.04 -1.43 8.40
CA PRO A 432 15.45 -0.32 7.65
C PRO A 432 13.90 -0.34 7.61
N GLY A 433 13.24 -1.32 8.25
CA GLY A 433 11.82 -1.62 8.03
C GLY A 433 11.60 -2.62 6.90
N GLY A 434 10.34 -2.92 6.58
CA GLY A 434 9.98 -3.80 5.46
C GLY A 434 10.00 -5.28 5.78
N LEU A 435 9.84 -5.66 7.06
CA LEU A 435 9.94 -7.06 7.49
C LEU A 435 8.64 -7.84 7.25
N LEU A 436 7.49 -7.18 7.25
CA LEU A 436 6.16 -7.77 7.12
C LEU A 436 5.45 -7.36 5.82
N GLY A 437 5.69 -6.13 5.33
CA GLY A 437 5.01 -5.56 4.18
C GLY A 437 5.21 -6.35 2.88
N GLY A 438 4.17 -6.40 2.04
CA GLY A 438 4.20 -7.03 0.72
C GLY A 438 3.98 -8.54 0.71
N ARG A 439 3.75 -9.17 1.86
CA ARG A 439 3.52 -10.62 1.96
C ARG A 439 2.07 -10.99 1.63
N ARG A 440 1.92 -12.08 0.89
CA ARG A 440 0.66 -12.79 0.65
C ARG A 440 0.46 -13.91 1.67
N THR A 441 1.56 -14.43 2.18
CA THR A 441 1.65 -15.58 3.06
C THR A 441 1.42 -15.21 4.52
N PRO A 442 0.89 -16.14 5.35
CA PRO A 442 0.85 -15.96 6.79
C PRO A 442 2.21 -15.66 7.42
N VAL A 443 2.20 -14.94 8.54
CA VAL A 443 3.41 -14.61 9.33
C VAL A 443 3.17 -14.89 10.80
N THR A 444 4.19 -15.40 11.48
CA THR A 444 4.22 -15.45 12.94
C THR A 444 5.30 -14.54 13.51
N ILE A 445 4.93 -13.68 14.45
CA ILE A 445 5.84 -12.88 15.28
C ILE A 445 5.96 -13.58 16.64
N GLU A 446 7.16 -13.96 17.04
CA GLU A 446 7.42 -14.67 18.31
C GLU A 446 8.48 -13.93 19.13
N LEU A 447 8.26 -13.78 20.43
CA LEU A 447 9.22 -13.11 21.31
C LEU A 447 9.12 -13.52 22.78
N TRP A 448 10.25 -13.37 23.49
CA TRP A 448 10.31 -13.41 24.94
C TRP A 448 10.65 -12.03 25.47
N ALA A 449 9.76 -11.49 26.30
CA ALA A 449 9.91 -10.13 26.79
C ALA A 449 9.33 -9.93 28.20
N THR A 450 9.84 -8.91 28.88
CA THR A 450 9.46 -8.57 30.25
C THR A 450 9.16 -7.08 30.37
N GLN A 451 7.96 -6.68 30.80
CA GLN A 451 7.73 -5.31 31.22
C GLN A 451 8.40 -5.06 32.58
N THR A 452 9.29 -4.08 32.69
CA THR A 452 9.99 -3.75 33.95
C THR A 452 9.38 -2.58 34.72
N ALA A 453 8.66 -1.70 34.03
CA ALA A 453 7.81 -0.68 34.64
C ALA A 453 6.67 -0.27 33.70
N VAL A 454 5.53 0.12 34.29
CA VAL A 454 4.39 0.67 33.54
C VAL A 454 4.75 2.03 32.94
N GLN A 455 4.42 2.21 31.67
CA GLN A 455 4.67 3.42 30.90
C GLN A 455 3.43 3.78 30.09
N ASN A 456 3.21 5.08 29.86
CA ASN A 456 2.05 5.56 29.11
C ASN A 456 2.04 4.99 27.68
N TRP A 457 1.10 4.09 27.36
CA TRP A 457 0.98 3.49 26.02
C TRP A 457 2.26 2.82 25.50
N ALA A 458 3.00 2.16 26.40
CA ALA A 458 4.21 1.46 26.00
C ALA A 458 3.93 0.26 25.09
N ARG A 459 4.62 0.22 23.94
CA ARG A 459 4.53 -0.86 22.96
C ARG A 459 5.45 -2.02 23.32
N ILE A 460 5.00 -3.24 23.06
CA ILE A 460 5.86 -4.41 22.97
C ILE A 460 6.62 -4.32 21.66
N PHE A 461 5.89 -4.24 20.55
CA PHE A 461 6.37 -3.89 19.23
C PHE A 461 5.39 -2.95 18.51
N ASP A 462 5.85 -2.28 17.47
CA ASP A 462 5.06 -1.36 16.64
C ASP A 462 5.67 -1.33 15.22
N PHE A 463 4.98 -1.89 14.23
CA PHE A 463 5.40 -2.05 12.84
C PHE A 463 4.52 -1.16 11.97
N GLY A 464 5.07 -0.24 11.18
CA GLY A 464 4.27 0.66 10.34
C GLY A 464 5.04 1.83 9.71
N SER A 465 4.34 2.89 9.31
CA SER A 465 4.94 4.03 8.61
C SER A 465 4.71 5.38 9.30
N GLY A 466 3.78 5.42 10.26
CA GLY A 466 3.55 6.58 11.11
C GLY A 466 2.32 6.42 11.98
N ALA A 467 1.80 7.53 12.51
CA ALA A 467 0.64 7.51 13.41
C ALA A 467 -0.71 7.20 12.72
N THR A 468 -0.70 6.93 11.42
CA THR A 468 -1.88 6.61 10.60
C THR A 468 -1.86 5.19 10.04
N GLU A 469 -0.76 4.46 10.18
CA GLU A 469 -0.59 3.13 9.63
C GLU A 469 0.41 2.34 10.47
N TYR A 470 -0.09 1.32 11.17
CA TYR A 470 0.71 0.44 12.01
C TYR A 470 -0.06 -0.82 12.45
N LEU A 471 0.70 -1.86 12.77
CA LEU A 471 0.32 -2.98 13.60
C LEU A 471 1.14 -2.92 14.90
N PHE A 472 0.47 -2.82 16.06
CA PHE A 472 1.17 -2.85 17.34
C PHE A 472 0.54 -3.82 18.32
N MET A 473 1.37 -4.23 19.29
CA MET A 473 0.95 -4.80 20.56
C MET A 473 1.49 -3.94 21.71
N SER A 474 0.69 -3.70 22.74
CA SER A 474 1.10 -2.86 23.88
C SER A 474 1.16 -3.64 25.19
N TRP A 475 2.10 -3.25 26.06
CA TRP A 475 2.14 -3.77 27.43
C TRP A 475 1.00 -3.19 28.26
N THR A 476 0.79 -1.88 28.13
CA THR A 476 -0.19 -1.13 28.91
C THR A 476 -0.84 -0.03 28.09
N ARG A 477 -2.16 0.05 28.16
CA ARG A 477 -2.95 1.14 27.62
C ARG A 477 -3.00 2.30 28.63
N GLY A 478 -2.54 3.47 28.19
CA GLY A 478 -2.29 4.57 29.12
C GLY A 478 -1.33 4.12 30.22
N THR A 479 -1.69 4.35 31.49
CA THR A 479 -0.88 3.94 32.66
C THR A 479 -1.57 2.90 33.54
N VAL A 480 -2.53 2.14 33.01
CA VAL A 480 -3.32 1.16 33.78
C VAL A 480 -2.72 -0.24 33.58
N ALA A 481 -2.19 -0.83 34.64
CA ALA A 481 -1.41 -2.08 34.63
C ALA A 481 -2.21 -3.37 34.31
N GLY A 482 -3.46 -3.25 33.86
CA GLY A 482 -4.35 -4.37 33.52
C GLY A 482 -5.13 -4.14 32.23
N GLN A 483 -4.72 -3.17 31.42
CA GLN A 483 -5.30 -2.88 30.11
C GLN A 483 -4.16 -2.88 29.12
N ASP A 484 -4.31 -3.61 28.02
CA ASP A 484 -3.42 -3.61 26.88
C ASP A 484 -4.22 -3.29 25.62
N GLN A 485 -3.59 -3.42 24.47
CA GLN A 485 -4.24 -3.29 23.18
C GLN A 485 -3.35 -3.93 22.13
N VAL A 486 -3.98 -4.70 21.24
CA VAL A 486 -3.48 -5.01 19.91
C VAL A 486 -4.31 -4.22 18.92
N ARG A 487 -3.66 -3.59 17.95
CA ARG A 487 -4.35 -2.83 16.91
C ARG A 487 -3.63 -2.94 15.59
N TRP A 488 -4.41 -3.12 14.54
CA TRP A 488 -3.99 -2.85 13.17
C TRP A 488 -4.78 -1.64 12.65
N LEU A 489 -4.07 -0.57 12.36
CA LEU A 489 -4.58 0.62 11.71
C LEU A 489 -3.95 0.72 10.32
N ASP A 490 -4.78 0.88 9.31
CA ASP A 490 -4.44 1.49 8.03
C ASP A 490 -5.29 2.77 7.89
N THR A 491 -4.88 3.68 7.01
CA THR A 491 -5.54 4.94 6.67
C THR A 491 -7.05 4.78 6.44
N SER A 492 -7.47 3.63 5.91
CA SER A 492 -8.86 3.31 5.57
C SER A 492 -9.59 2.46 6.61
N ASN A 493 -8.86 1.66 7.39
CA ASN A 493 -9.40 0.53 8.15
C ASN A 493 -8.75 0.45 9.54
N GLN A 494 -9.56 0.26 10.56
CA GLN A 494 -9.07 0.15 11.93
C GLN A 494 -9.75 -1.01 12.63
N GLN A 495 -8.94 -1.96 13.12
CA GLN A 495 -9.39 -2.99 14.05
C GLN A 495 -8.47 -3.08 15.25
N ALA A 496 -9.07 -3.30 16.42
CA ALA A 496 -8.35 -3.37 17.67
C ALA A 496 -9.09 -4.25 18.67
N ASP A 497 -8.31 -4.83 19.56
CA ASP A 497 -8.79 -5.54 20.74
C ASP A 497 -8.21 -4.89 22.02
N ASP A 498 -8.96 -4.91 23.13
CA ASP A 498 -8.63 -4.27 24.41
C ASP A 498 -9.16 -5.15 25.57
N LYS A 499 -8.74 -6.42 25.60
CA LYS A 499 -9.32 -7.45 26.49
C LYS A 499 -8.56 -7.70 27.79
N GLY A 500 -7.52 -6.91 28.09
CA GLY A 500 -6.95 -6.78 29.43
C GLY A 500 -5.60 -7.45 29.58
N ALA A 501 -4.59 -6.65 29.91
CA ALA A 501 -3.20 -7.06 29.96
C ALA A 501 -2.95 -8.25 30.91
N PRO A 502 -2.37 -9.37 30.44
CA PRO A 502 -2.02 -10.50 31.30
C PRO A 502 -0.70 -10.32 32.04
N TYR A 503 -0.03 -9.17 31.84
CA TYR A 503 1.37 -8.98 32.21
C TYR A 503 1.54 -8.59 33.67
N THR A 504 2.34 -9.38 34.39
CA THR A 504 2.87 -8.98 35.69
C THR A 504 4.23 -8.32 35.48
N THR A 505 4.40 -7.08 35.96
CA THR A 505 5.68 -6.38 35.84
C THR A 505 6.82 -7.20 36.48
N GLY A 506 7.93 -7.35 35.75
CA GLY A 506 9.12 -8.10 36.17
C GLY A 506 9.05 -9.60 35.93
N VAL A 507 7.97 -10.10 35.34
CA VAL A 507 7.82 -11.51 34.93
C VAL A 507 8.05 -11.63 33.42
N PRO A 508 8.86 -12.59 32.95
CA PRO A 508 9.03 -12.86 31.53
C PRO A 508 7.80 -13.57 30.95
N TYR A 509 7.43 -13.19 29.73
CA TYR A 509 6.34 -13.80 28.97
C TYR A 509 6.86 -14.30 27.63
N HIS A 510 6.32 -15.44 27.19
CA HIS A 510 6.39 -15.89 25.81
C HIS A 510 5.15 -15.36 25.08
N ILE A 511 5.35 -14.65 23.97
CA ILE A 511 4.30 -14.01 23.18
C ILE A 511 4.46 -14.48 21.73
N VAL A 512 3.38 -15.00 21.17
CA VAL A 512 3.30 -15.41 19.76
C VAL A 512 2.09 -14.74 19.13
N MET A 513 2.27 -14.06 18.00
CA MET A 513 1.19 -13.48 17.21
C MET A 513 1.19 -14.07 15.81
N THR A 514 0.04 -14.55 15.34
CA THR A 514 -0.17 -15.03 13.97
C THR A 514 -0.95 -13.98 13.18
N LEU A 515 -0.53 -13.77 11.94
CA LEU A 515 -1.16 -12.90 10.95
C LEU A 515 -1.52 -13.79 9.75
N GLU A 516 -2.80 -14.04 9.54
CA GLU A 516 -3.30 -15.09 8.65
C GLU A 516 -4.21 -14.46 7.59
N PRO A 517 -3.67 -14.08 6.41
CA PRO A 517 -4.48 -13.62 5.29
C PRO A 517 -5.56 -14.66 4.95
N ARG A 518 -6.78 -14.21 4.65
CA ARG A 518 -7.93 -15.04 4.24
C ARG A 518 -8.54 -15.98 5.28
N ALA A 519 -7.92 -16.16 6.45
CA ALA A 519 -8.46 -17.01 7.51
C ALA A 519 -9.67 -16.38 8.24
N GLY A 520 -9.83 -15.06 8.15
CA GLY A 520 -10.90 -14.28 8.76
C GLY A 520 -12.26 -14.44 8.07
N VAL A 521 -13.33 -13.97 8.72
CA VAL A 521 -14.68 -13.94 8.14
C VAL A 521 -14.64 -13.20 6.78
N SER A 522 -15.26 -13.81 5.77
CA SER A 522 -15.28 -13.26 4.40
C SER A 522 -13.89 -13.01 3.80
N GLY A 523 -12.90 -13.86 4.11
CA GLY A 523 -11.57 -13.77 3.48
C GLY A 523 -10.72 -12.62 4.00
N THR A 524 -11.10 -12.04 5.14
CA THR A 524 -10.30 -11.02 5.83
C THR A 524 -9.05 -11.64 6.49
N THR A 525 -8.11 -10.81 6.93
CA THR A 525 -6.95 -11.28 7.69
C THR A 525 -7.37 -11.55 9.13
N ARG A 526 -7.03 -12.73 9.67
CA ARG A 526 -7.16 -13.01 11.10
C ARG A 526 -5.86 -12.68 11.82
N VAL A 527 -5.97 -11.98 12.94
CA VAL A 527 -4.88 -11.70 13.87
C VAL A 527 -5.17 -12.45 15.17
N SER A 528 -4.30 -13.38 15.55
CA SER A 528 -4.41 -14.12 16.82
C SER A 528 -3.14 -13.96 17.64
N TRP A 529 -3.25 -13.94 18.98
CA TRP A 529 -2.05 -13.95 19.82
C TRP A 529 -2.19 -14.81 21.06
N HIS A 530 -1.09 -15.48 21.38
CA HIS A 530 -0.90 -16.41 22.48
C HIS A 530 0.08 -15.79 23.47
N VAL A 531 -0.26 -15.81 24.75
CA VAL A 531 0.53 -15.15 25.79
C VAL A 531 0.46 -15.95 27.07
N ALA A 532 1.63 -16.44 27.49
CA ALA A 532 1.81 -17.10 28.77
C ALA A 532 3.10 -16.65 29.44
N ARG A 533 3.20 -16.88 30.76
CA ARG A 533 4.45 -16.60 31.47
C ARG A 533 5.51 -17.55 30.92
N ALA A 534 6.75 -17.12 30.78
CA ALA A 534 7.81 -18.01 30.25
C ALA A 534 8.13 -19.22 31.16
N ASP A 535 7.52 -19.31 32.34
CA ASP A 535 7.64 -20.41 33.31
C ASP A 535 6.34 -21.20 33.52
N SER A 536 5.31 -21.00 32.70
CA SER A 536 4.13 -21.90 32.70
C SER A 536 4.43 -23.20 31.96
N SER A 537 3.59 -24.22 32.20
CA SER A 537 3.69 -25.51 31.49
C SER A 537 3.38 -25.38 30.01
N LEU A 538 2.40 -24.54 29.68
CA LEU A 538 1.93 -24.32 28.32
C LEU A 538 1.95 -22.84 27.94
N LEU A 539 2.14 -22.58 26.65
CA LEU A 539 1.75 -21.32 26.02
C LEU A 539 0.23 -21.27 25.84
N GLY A 540 -0.35 -22.38 25.41
CA GLY A 540 -1.77 -22.61 25.28
C GLY A 540 -2.40 -22.02 24.01
N SER A 541 -3.73 -21.94 24.06
CA SER A 541 -4.58 -21.44 23.00
C SER A 541 -4.42 -19.93 22.76
N ALA A 542 -5.03 -19.45 21.67
CA ALA A 542 -5.02 -18.02 21.38
C ALA A 542 -5.79 -17.32 22.50
N ARG A 543 -5.13 -16.38 23.15
CA ARG A 543 -5.74 -15.65 24.24
C ARG A 543 -6.81 -14.71 23.73
N TRP A 544 -6.60 -14.12 22.55
CA TRP A 544 -7.57 -13.30 21.83
C TRP A 544 -7.27 -13.30 20.33
N SER A 545 -8.26 -12.91 19.54
CA SER A 545 -8.16 -12.72 18.10
C SER A 545 -9.13 -11.64 17.59
N PHE A 546 -8.85 -11.09 16.40
CA PHE A 546 -9.82 -10.32 15.64
C PHE A 546 -9.57 -10.45 14.13
N ASP A 547 -10.62 -10.24 13.34
CA ASP A 547 -10.57 -10.24 11.89
C ASP A 547 -10.53 -8.79 11.36
N THR A 548 -9.72 -8.53 10.34
CA THR A 548 -9.51 -7.19 9.77
C THR A 548 -9.37 -7.21 8.25
N ALA A 549 -9.89 -6.18 7.59
CA ALA A 549 -9.69 -5.97 6.15
C ALA A 549 -8.26 -5.50 5.82
N ASN A 550 -7.43 -5.19 6.81
CA ASN A 550 -6.01 -4.90 6.58
C ASN A 550 -5.28 -6.15 6.12
N THR A 551 -4.31 -5.98 5.23
CA THR A 551 -3.53 -7.08 4.66
C THR A 551 -2.03 -6.81 4.85
N LEU A 552 -1.24 -7.88 4.91
CA LEU A 552 0.23 -7.76 4.88
C LEU A 552 0.73 -7.22 3.55
N LEU A 553 0.02 -7.50 2.45
CA LEU A 553 0.35 -7.03 1.10
C LEU A 553 0.47 -5.50 1.04
N PHE A 554 -0.41 -4.79 1.75
CA PHE A 554 -0.47 -3.33 1.75
C PHE A 554 0.11 -2.65 2.98
N LEU A 555 0.58 -3.42 3.97
CA LEU A 555 1.23 -2.86 5.13
C LEU A 555 2.52 -2.15 4.72
N ASN A 556 2.59 -0.84 4.94
CA ASN A 556 3.82 -0.08 4.85
C ASN A 556 4.48 0.01 6.23
N ASP A 557 5.56 -0.75 6.41
CA ASP A 557 6.28 -0.93 7.66
C ASP A 557 7.72 -0.42 7.59
N THR A 558 7.90 0.82 7.11
CA THR A 558 9.22 1.51 7.16
C THR A 558 9.81 1.68 8.56
N LEU A 559 9.02 1.44 9.62
CA LEU A 559 9.39 1.51 11.02
C LEU A 559 8.97 0.23 11.74
N ASP A 560 9.91 -0.68 11.94
CA ASP A 560 9.73 -1.90 12.73
C ASP A 560 10.39 -1.77 14.09
N LEU A 561 9.60 -1.45 15.11
CA LEU A 561 10.09 -0.93 16.37
C LEU A 561 9.83 -1.89 17.53
N LEU A 562 10.83 -2.06 18.40
CA LEU A 562 10.63 -2.64 19.72
C LEU A 562 10.65 -1.55 20.79
N GLY A 563 9.63 -1.54 21.64
CA GLY A 563 9.54 -0.67 22.79
C GLY A 563 9.18 0.79 22.49
N ARG A 564 8.85 1.16 21.25
CA ARG A 564 8.49 2.54 20.88
C ARG A 564 7.15 2.60 20.16
N SER A 565 6.34 3.59 20.53
CA SER A 565 5.12 3.96 19.82
C SER A 565 5.39 4.90 18.66
N GLN A 566 4.59 4.79 17.60
CA GLN A 566 4.58 5.78 16.52
C GLN A 566 3.88 7.10 16.89
N TYR A 567 3.12 7.14 18.00
CA TYR A 567 2.50 8.38 18.51
C TYR A 567 3.43 9.20 19.40
N ALA A 568 3.48 10.52 19.14
CA ALA A 568 4.38 11.43 19.85
C ALA A 568 4.10 11.58 21.35
N ALA A 569 2.86 11.38 21.80
CA ALA A 569 2.43 11.56 23.19
C ALA A 569 2.68 10.32 24.08
N ASP A 570 3.03 9.19 23.48
CA ASP A 570 3.26 7.94 24.18
C ASP A 570 4.68 7.89 24.75
N ASN A 571 4.92 6.96 25.67
CA ASN A 571 6.23 6.71 26.24
C ASN A 571 6.90 5.49 25.59
N THR A 572 8.22 5.50 25.59
CA THR A 572 9.02 4.30 25.30
C THR A 572 8.85 3.31 26.46
N ALA A 573 8.76 2.02 26.13
CA ALA A 573 8.62 0.93 27.07
C ALA A 573 9.83 0.83 28.01
N ALA A 574 9.55 0.60 29.30
CA ALA A 574 10.54 0.06 30.23
C ALA A 574 10.40 -1.46 30.18
N ALA A 575 11.23 -2.11 29.38
CA ALA A 575 11.08 -3.52 29.04
C ALA A 575 12.42 -4.20 28.77
N LYS A 576 12.42 -5.53 28.80
CA LYS A 576 13.53 -6.39 28.39
C LYS A 576 13.05 -7.27 27.23
N TYR A 577 13.96 -7.58 26.32
CA TYR A 577 13.74 -8.53 25.24
C TYR A 577 14.89 -9.54 25.26
N ASP A 578 14.53 -10.80 25.42
CA ASP A 578 15.45 -11.93 25.43
C ASP A 578 15.60 -12.47 24.01
N GLU A 579 14.52 -12.50 23.22
CA GLU A 579 14.50 -13.00 21.85
C GLU A 579 13.37 -12.35 21.05
N PHE A 580 13.58 -12.15 19.74
CA PHE A 580 12.54 -11.72 18.80
C PHE A 580 12.73 -12.43 17.46
N ARG A 581 11.66 -13.03 16.94
CA ARG A 581 11.65 -13.85 15.73
C ARG A 581 10.49 -13.48 14.83
N ILE A 582 10.72 -13.61 13.53
CA ILE A 582 9.68 -13.56 12.50
C ILE A 582 9.78 -14.87 11.72
N TRP A 583 8.64 -15.53 11.58
CA TRP A 583 8.49 -16.78 10.84
C TRP A 583 7.65 -16.53 9.58
N ASN A 584 8.08 -17.11 8.47
CA ASN A 584 7.26 -17.26 7.27
C ASN A 584 6.34 -18.47 7.49
N GLY A 585 5.05 -18.20 7.66
CA GLY A 585 4.05 -19.20 8.05
C GLY A 585 3.50 -19.07 9.47
N ILE A 586 2.57 -19.96 9.78
CA ILE A 586 1.91 -20.08 11.08
C ILE A 586 2.64 -21.16 11.88
N LEU A 587 3.14 -20.83 13.07
CA LEU A 587 3.62 -21.86 14.00
C LEU A 587 2.44 -22.73 14.42
N SER A 588 2.52 -24.02 14.13
CA SER A 588 1.48 -24.98 14.56
C SER A 588 1.40 -25.06 16.08
N PRO A 589 0.29 -25.58 16.66
CA PRO A 589 0.20 -25.77 18.11
C PRO A 589 1.41 -26.54 18.67
N LEU A 590 1.82 -27.62 18.00
CA LEU A 590 2.99 -28.42 18.37
C LEU A 590 4.27 -27.59 18.37
N GLU A 591 4.53 -26.80 17.32
CA GLU A 591 5.72 -25.95 17.26
C GLU A 591 5.72 -24.90 18.37
N ARG A 592 4.58 -24.25 18.61
CA ARG A 592 4.46 -23.20 19.64
C ARG A 592 4.68 -23.74 21.04
N GLU A 593 4.09 -24.87 21.40
CA GLU A 593 4.29 -25.49 22.73
C GLU A 593 5.72 -25.99 22.90
N SER A 594 6.29 -26.60 21.86
CA SER A 594 7.67 -27.08 21.90
C SER A 594 8.68 -25.93 22.03
N LEU A 595 8.47 -24.81 21.32
CA LEU A 595 9.30 -23.61 21.44
C LEU A 595 9.11 -22.92 22.79
N HIS A 596 7.89 -22.93 23.34
CA HIS A 596 7.63 -22.43 24.70
C HIS A 596 8.45 -23.21 25.74
N ALA A 597 8.37 -24.54 25.70
CA ALA A 597 9.12 -25.44 26.56
C ALA A 597 10.64 -25.28 26.40
N ALA A 598 11.11 -25.07 25.16
CA ALA A 598 12.53 -24.88 24.85
C ALA A 598 13.08 -23.51 25.28
N GLY A 599 12.24 -22.49 25.32
CA GLY A 599 12.59 -21.13 25.71
C GLY A 599 13.32 -20.31 24.63
N PRO A 600 13.82 -19.11 24.99
CA PRO A 600 14.22 -18.09 24.01
C PRO A 600 15.45 -18.46 23.18
N ASP A 601 16.36 -19.31 23.66
CA ASP A 601 17.65 -19.56 22.98
C ASP A 601 17.62 -20.69 21.96
N VAL A 602 16.57 -21.52 21.96
CA VAL A 602 16.45 -22.74 21.17
C VAL A 602 15.46 -22.55 20.03
N ILE A 603 15.85 -22.96 18.82
CA ILE A 603 15.02 -22.90 17.59
C ILE A 603 14.90 -24.24 16.88
N THR A 604 15.60 -25.27 17.35
CA THR A 604 15.59 -26.60 16.75
C THR A 604 14.87 -27.55 17.69
N LEU A 605 13.70 -28.03 17.26
CA LEU A 605 12.92 -29.04 17.95
C LEU A 605 13.53 -30.40 17.64
N THR A 606 14.49 -30.82 18.45
CA THR A 606 15.16 -32.12 18.30
C THR A 606 14.29 -33.19 18.93
N ASP A 607 14.18 -34.35 18.30
CA ASP A 607 13.58 -35.58 18.82
C ASP A 607 14.67 -36.67 18.69
N ASN A 608 15.39 -36.93 19.78
CA ASN A 608 16.59 -37.76 19.75
C ASN A 608 16.28 -39.26 19.77
N ASP A 609 15.18 -39.67 20.38
CA ASP A 609 14.77 -41.07 20.45
C ASP A 609 13.77 -41.46 19.35
N ASN A 610 13.33 -40.48 18.54
CA ASN A 610 12.49 -40.58 17.34
C ASN A 610 11.12 -41.18 17.65
N ASP A 611 10.54 -40.79 18.77
CA ASP A 611 9.24 -41.28 19.19
C ASP A 611 8.09 -40.35 18.76
N GLY A 612 8.42 -39.15 18.26
CA GLY A 612 7.49 -38.11 17.81
C GLY A 612 7.29 -36.97 18.80
N LEU A 613 7.91 -37.01 19.98
CA LEU A 613 7.91 -35.95 20.98
C LEU A 613 9.22 -35.15 20.89
N PRO A 614 9.17 -33.81 20.88
CA PRO A 614 10.40 -33.01 20.94
C PRO A 614 11.05 -33.06 22.32
N ASP A 615 12.37 -33.29 22.39
CA ASP A 615 13.17 -33.38 23.62
C ASP A 615 12.88 -32.23 24.60
N ALA A 616 12.73 -31.01 24.09
CA ALA A 616 12.51 -29.83 24.91
C ALA A 616 11.15 -29.86 25.62
N TRP A 617 10.13 -30.40 24.95
CA TRP A 617 8.79 -30.58 25.49
C TRP A 617 8.79 -31.70 26.55
N GLU A 618 9.39 -32.85 26.23
CA GLU A 618 9.50 -33.96 27.19
C GLU A 618 10.28 -33.57 28.45
N LEU A 619 11.40 -32.87 28.31
CA LEU A 619 12.20 -32.41 29.45
C LEU A 619 11.46 -31.37 30.30
N HIS A 620 10.53 -30.62 29.71
CA HIS A 620 9.72 -29.64 30.42
C HIS A 620 8.67 -30.32 31.30
N HIS A 621 7.95 -31.28 30.72
CA HIS A 621 6.85 -32.00 31.40
C HIS A 621 7.38 -33.12 32.31
N PHE A 622 8.17 -34.04 31.75
CA PHE A 622 8.57 -35.29 32.41
C PHE A 622 9.96 -35.25 33.05
N GLN A 623 10.80 -34.28 32.67
CA GLN A 623 12.21 -34.12 33.14
C GLN A 623 13.21 -35.18 32.64
N ASP A 624 12.77 -36.07 31.76
CA ASP A 624 13.58 -37.04 31.02
C ASP A 624 12.97 -37.28 29.61
N LEU A 625 13.48 -38.29 28.89
CA LEU A 625 13.03 -38.69 27.53
C LEU A 625 12.51 -40.14 27.55
N ASP A 626 11.99 -40.61 28.69
CA ASP A 626 11.56 -42.02 28.84
C ASP A 626 10.08 -42.22 28.49
N GLU A 627 9.27 -41.15 28.51
CA GLU A 627 7.87 -41.19 28.11
C GLU A 627 7.75 -41.34 26.59
N THR A 628 6.65 -41.94 26.13
CA THR A 628 6.46 -42.17 24.69
C THR A 628 5.31 -41.33 24.15
N ALA A 629 5.28 -41.06 22.85
CA ALA A 629 4.13 -40.48 22.15
C ALA A 629 2.79 -41.18 22.45
N SER A 630 2.80 -42.48 22.76
CA SER A 630 1.60 -43.26 23.13
C SER A 630 1.34 -43.36 24.64
N GLY A 631 2.16 -42.70 25.46
CA GLY A 631 2.03 -42.64 26.91
C GLY A 631 0.82 -41.81 27.35
N ASP A 632 0.38 -42.03 28.58
CA ASP A 632 -0.71 -41.34 29.28
C ASP A 632 -0.30 -41.24 30.76
N PRO A 633 0.63 -40.33 31.11
CA PRO A 633 1.25 -40.27 32.44
C PRO A 633 0.27 -39.85 33.54
N ASP A 634 -0.66 -38.95 33.20
CA ASP A 634 -1.64 -38.37 34.14
C ASP A 634 -2.96 -39.16 34.25
N GLN A 635 -3.18 -40.13 33.35
CA GLN A 635 -4.29 -41.08 33.33
C GLN A 635 -5.66 -40.47 33.03
N ASP A 636 -5.69 -39.46 32.18
CA ASP A 636 -6.93 -38.86 31.67
C ASP A 636 -7.51 -39.61 30.44
N GLY A 637 -6.69 -40.46 29.81
CA GLY A 637 -7.03 -41.28 28.65
C GLY A 637 -6.68 -40.66 27.29
N VAL A 638 -5.93 -39.55 27.27
CA VAL A 638 -5.36 -38.90 26.10
C VAL A 638 -3.87 -39.29 26.01
N SER A 639 -3.34 -39.39 24.79
CA SER A 639 -1.92 -39.73 24.61
C SER A 639 -1.04 -38.49 24.53
N ASN A 640 0.21 -38.56 24.99
CA ASN A 640 1.18 -37.46 24.91
C ASN A 640 1.23 -36.80 23.51
N ALA A 641 1.13 -37.58 22.43
CA ALA A 641 1.12 -37.05 21.06
C ALA A 641 -0.17 -36.25 20.75
N ASP A 642 -1.33 -36.72 21.22
CA ASP A 642 -2.60 -36.01 21.05
C ASP A 642 -2.63 -34.73 21.91
N GLU A 643 -2.04 -34.77 23.10
CA GLU A 643 -1.93 -33.63 24.00
C GLU A 643 -0.99 -32.56 23.46
N LEU A 644 0.20 -32.95 23.00
CA LEU A 644 1.14 -32.06 22.32
C LEU A 644 0.50 -31.41 21.08
N ALA A 645 -0.24 -32.18 20.29
CA ALA A 645 -0.93 -31.66 19.11
C ALA A 645 -2.08 -30.70 19.47
N ALA A 646 -2.77 -30.93 20.59
CA ALA A 646 -3.85 -30.06 21.07
C ALA A 646 -3.33 -28.83 21.83
N GLY A 647 -2.16 -28.94 22.45
CA GLY A 647 -1.66 -28.02 23.47
C GLY A 647 -2.37 -28.17 24.82
N SER A 648 -2.67 -29.41 25.24
CA SER A 648 -3.04 -29.74 26.64
C SER A 648 -1.80 -30.18 27.43
N ASP A 649 -1.92 -30.20 28.77
CA ASP A 649 -0.82 -30.44 29.69
C ASP A 649 -0.78 -31.92 30.10
N PRO A 650 0.20 -32.71 29.61
CA PRO A 650 0.29 -34.17 29.82
C PRO A 650 0.59 -34.61 31.24
N ASP A 651 0.85 -33.66 32.13
CA ASP A 651 1.06 -33.89 33.55
C ASP A 651 -0.19 -33.55 34.39
N LEU A 652 -1.28 -33.08 33.77
CA LEU A 652 -2.45 -32.55 34.43
C LEU A 652 -3.75 -33.11 33.83
N ALA A 653 -4.30 -34.14 34.49
CA ALA A 653 -5.51 -34.85 34.03
C ALA A 653 -6.81 -34.03 33.91
N ALA A 654 -6.79 -32.74 34.27
CA ALA A 654 -7.89 -31.81 34.04
C ALA A 654 -7.71 -31.00 32.74
N SER A 655 -6.48 -30.89 32.23
CA SER A 655 -6.17 -30.30 30.92
C SER A 655 -6.34 -31.39 29.88
N THR A 656 -7.34 -31.27 29.03
CA THR A 656 -7.60 -32.23 27.95
C THR A 656 -7.68 -31.48 26.62
N PRO A 657 -7.64 -32.15 25.47
CA PRO A 657 -7.90 -31.50 24.18
C PRO A 657 -9.26 -30.79 24.09
N SER A 658 -10.19 -31.09 25.00
CA SER A 658 -11.51 -30.45 25.08
C SER A 658 -11.65 -29.33 26.12
N ASP A 659 -10.68 -29.19 27.02
CA ASP A 659 -10.62 -28.20 28.11
C ASP A 659 -9.13 -27.97 28.41
N ARG A 660 -8.47 -27.17 27.56
CA ARG A 660 -7.00 -27.10 27.57
C ARG A 660 -6.44 -26.27 28.71
N ASP A 661 -7.15 -25.25 29.14
CA ASP A 661 -6.74 -24.41 30.28
C ASP A 661 -7.25 -24.94 31.63
N ALA A 662 -7.95 -26.09 31.62
CA ALA A 662 -8.37 -26.87 32.78
C ALA A 662 -9.27 -26.07 33.74
N ASP A 663 -10.09 -25.18 33.20
CA ASP A 663 -10.93 -24.28 33.99
C ASP A 663 -12.38 -24.79 34.16
N GLY A 664 -12.75 -25.84 33.42
CA GLY A 664 -14.04 -26.50 33.43
C GLY A 664 -15.03 -25.97 32.39
N LEU A 665 -14.66 -24.96 31.61
CA LEU A 665 -15.32 -24.60 30.37
C LEU A 665 -14.72 -25.42 29.23
N VAL A 666 -15.58 -25.85 28.31
CA VAL A 666 -15.17 -26.64 27.15
C VAL A 666 -14.71 -25.67 26.08
N ASP A 667 -13.54 -25.93 25.51
CA ASP A 667 -12.91 -25.13 24.47
C ASP A 667 -13.87 -24.72 23.34
N SER A 668 -14.63 -25.70 22.83
CA SER A 668 -15.57 -25.46 21.72
C SER A 668 -16.69 -24.48 22.10
N TRP A 669 -17.09 -24.44 23.36
CA TRP A 669 -18.08 -23.51 23.87
C TRP A 669 -17.45 -22.11 24.03
N GLU A 670 -16.25 -22.04 24.59
CA GLU A 670 -15.56 -20.76 24.75
C GLU A 670 -15.19 -20.11 23.42
N ILE A 671 -14.65 -20.87 22.47
CA ILE A 671 -14.33 -20.39 21.12
C ILE A 671 -15.60 -19.91 20.42
N ARG A 672 -16.74 -20.59 20.61
CA ARG A 672 -18.00 -20.20 19.99
C ARG A 672 -18.50 -18.84 20.47
N TYR A 673 -18.38 -18.53 21.75
CA TYR A 673 -18.98 -17.33 22.34
C TYR A 673 -17.99 -16.19 22.60
N PHE A 674 -16.71 -16.51 22.78
CA PHE A 674 -15.65 -15.57 23.13
C PHE A 674 -14.48 -15.57 22.15
N SER A 675 -14.39 -16.56 21.25
CA SER A 675 -13.32 -16.70 20.25
C SER A 675 -11.91 -16.90 20.83
N ASN A 676 -11.84 -17.33 22.09
CA ASN A 676 -10.64 -17.68 22.85
C ASN A 676 -10.99 -18.54 24.06
N LEU A 677 -9.99 -19.06 24.78
CA LEU A 677 -10.12 -19.83 26.03
C LEU A 677 -9.75 -18.98 27.26
N SER A 678 -10.46 -17.89 27.49
CA SER A 678 -10.20 -17.06 28.69
C SER A 678 -11.47 -16.72 29.43
N ALA A 679 -12.57 -17.38 29.09
CA ALA A 679 -13.85 -17.13 29.73
C ALA A 679 -13.76 -17.62 31.17
N VAL A 680 -14.10 -16.78 32.14
CA VAL A 680 -14.02 -17.22 33.54
C VAL A 680 -15.29 -18.02 33.89
N PRO A 681 -15.22 -19.23 34.48
CA PRO A 681 -16.40 -20.07 34.71
C PRO A 681 -17.50 -19.42 35.56
N GLY A 682 -17.08 -18.50 36.44
CA GLY A 682 -17.96 -17.74 37.34
C GLY A 682 -18.40 -16.35 36.83
N ALA A 683 -18.03 -15.94 35.62
CA ALA A 683 -18.45 -14.65 35.06
C ALA A 683 -19.88 -14.69 34.51
N ASP A 684 -20.52 -13.52 34.44
CA ASP A 684 -21.89 -13.27 33.91
C ASP A 684 -21.78 -12.08 32.93
N PRO A 685 -21.37 -12.31 31.66
CA PRO A 685 -21.01 -11.24 30.75
C PRO A 685 -22.22 -10.44 30.24
N ASP A 686 -23.37 -11.07 30.07
CA ASP A 686 -24.57 -10.43 29.55
C ASP A 686 -25.51 -9.90 30.64
N GLY A 687 -25.28 -10.28 31.90
CA GLY A 687 -25.94 -9.78 33.10
C GLY A 687 -27.34 -10.35 33.32
N ASP A 688 -27.64 -11.55 32.83
CA ASP A 688 -28.92 -12.24 33.05
C ASP A 688 -29.00 -12.96 34.41
N GLY A 689 -27.86 -13.13 35.09
CA GLY A 689 -27.74 -13.75 36.40
C GLY A 689 -27.29 -15.21 36.37
N GLU A 690 -27.00 -15.78 35.21
CA GLU A 690 -26.34 -17.07 35.03
C GLU A 690 -24.81 -16.88 34.90
N SER A 691 -24.05 -17.89 35.30
CA SER A 691 -22.59 -17.88 35.11
C SER A 691 -22.23 -18.64 33.84
N ASN A 692 -21.10 -18.34 33.21
CA ASN A 692 -20.59 -19.09 32.05
C ASN A 692 -20.69 -20.62 32.23
N LEU A 693 -20.30 -21.15 33.40
CA LEU A 693 -20.39 -22.58 33.70
C LEU A 693 -21.85 -23.12 33.73
N THR A 694 -22.79 -22.29 34.17
CA THR A 694 -24.23 -22.61 34.18
C THR A 694 -24.79 -22.61 32.76
N GLU A 695 -24.40 -21.61 31.98
CA GLU A 695 -24.86 -21.42 30.60
C GLU A 695 -24.32 -22.52 29.67
N GLN A 696 -23.05 -22.91 29.84
CA GLN A 696 -22.51 -24.09 29.19
C GLN A 696 -23.31 -25.36 29.53
N ALA A 697 -23.72 -25.52 30.79
CA ALA A 697 -24.44 -26.70 31.25
C ALA A 697 -25.89 -26.77 30.76
N ASN A 698 -26.55 -25.64 30.53
CA ASN A 698 -27.95 -25.57 30.09
C ASN A 698 -28.12 -25.29 28.59
N GLY A 699 -27.06 -24.82 27.91
CA GLY A 699 -27.03 -24.50 26.49
C GLY A 699 -27.39 -23.05 26.14
N SER A 700 -27.59 -22.16 27.12
CA SER A 700 -27.84 -20.73 26.88
C SER A 700 -26.59 -20.00 26.40
N ALA A 701 -26.79 -18.78 25.90
CA ALA A 701 -25.76 -17.97 25.27
C ALA A 701 -25.25 -16.86 26.21
N PRO A 702 -23.98 -16.90 26.64
CA PRO A 702 -23.35 -15.99 27.64
C PRO A 702 -23.17 -14.55 27.20
N VAL A 703 -23.66 -14.23 26.00
CA VAL A 703 -23.54 -12.92 25.36
C VAL A 703 -24.91 -12.38 24.95
N HIS A 704 -26.00 -13.07 25.31
CA HIS A 704 -27.35 -12.74 24.90
C HIS A 704 -28.34 -12.84 26.07
N ARG A 705 -28.53 -11.71 26.78
CA ARG A 705 -29.34 -11.58 28.01
C ARG A 705 -30.71 -12.28 28.04
N ALA A 706 -31.35 -12.48 26.88
CA ALA A 706 -32.65 -13.16 26.81
C ALA A 706 -32.54 -14.69 26.72
N SER A 707 -31.36 -15.22 26.38
CA SER A 707 -31.02 -16.65 26.42
C SER A 707 -30.66 -17.01 27.85
N ASN A 708 -31.44 -17.88 28.49
CA ASN A 708 -31.20 -18.35 29.86
C ASN A 708 -31.79 -19.76 30.04
N ALA A 709 -31.66 -20.36 31.22
CA ALA A 709 -32.19 -21.70 31.49
C ALA A 709 -33.71 -21.87 31.24
N ALA A 710 -34.49 -20.79 31.16
CA ALA A 710 -35.93 -20.85 30.91
C ALA A 710 -36.32 -20.68 29.43
N ASP A 711 -35.44 -20.11 28.60
CA ASP A 711 -35.66 -19.77 27.18
C ASP A 711 -34.27 -19.74 26.52
N VAL A 712 -33.80 -20.90 26.05
CA VAL A 712 -32.42 -21.10 25.60
C VAL A 712 -32.18 -20.47 24.22
N ASP A 713 -33.14 -20.55 23.31
CA ASP A 713 -33.03 -19.97 21.97
C ASP A 713 -33.46 -18.49 21.89
N ALA A 714 -33.90 -17.95 23.03
CA ALA A 714 -34.25 -16.54 23.24
C ALA A 714 -35.36 -16.05 22.31
N ASP A 715 -36.30 -16.94 21.98
CA ASP A 715 -37.38 -16.66 21.04
C ASP A 715 -38.66 -16.13 21.71
N GLY A 716 -38.65 -16.07 23.03
CA GLY A 716 -39.72 -15.54 23.88
C GLY A 716 -40.73 -16.58 24.34
N LEU A 717 -40.57 -17.85 23.96
CA LEU A 717 -41.33 -18.97 24.53
C LEU A 717 -40.47 -19.75 25.54
N PRO A 718 -41.01 -20.08 26.73
CA PRO A 718 -40.24 -20.87 27.68
C PRO A 718 -40.00 -22.30 27.17
N ASP A 719 -38.76 -22.77 27.25
CA ASP A 719 -38.29 -24.12 26.89
C ASP A 719 -39.24 -25.24 27.37
N ALA A 720 -39.68 -25.14 28.63
CA ALA A 720 -40.54 -26.14 29.25
C ALA A 720 -41.93 -26.20 28.58
N TRP A 721 -42.42 -25.06 28.11
CA TRP A 721 -43.69 -24.96 27.40
C TRP A 721 -43.55 -25.52 25.99
N GLU A 722 -42.50 -25.16 25.26
CA GLU A 722 -42.26 -25.65 23.90
C GLU A 722 -41.99 -27.16 23.85
N ARG A 723 -41.17 -27.71 24.75
CA ARG A 723 -40.96 -29.17 24.85
C ARG A 723 -42.26 -29.93 25.13
N THR A 724 -43.20 -29.29 25.84
CA THR A 724 -44.51 -29.89 26.13
C THR A 724 -45.45 -29.87 24.93
N HIS A 725 -45.44 -28.81 24.12
CA HIS A 725 -46.43 -28.59 23.05
C HIS A 725 -45.90 -28.96 21.67
N PHE A 726 -44.60 -28.79 21.42
CA PHE A 726 -43.97 -28.96 20.10
C PHE A 726 -42.84 -29.99 20.09
N SER A 727 -42.35 -30.42 21.25
CA SER A 727 -41.22 -31.36 21.39
C SER A 727 -39.90 -30.85 20.79
N THR A 728 -39.79 -29.54 20.55
CA THR A 728 -38.61 -28.85 19.99
C THR A 728 -38.59 -27.39 20.47
N LEU A 729 -37.41 -26.77 20.46
CA LEU A 729 -37.16 -25.34 20.71
C LEU A 729 -36.94 -24.64 19.36
N ALA A 730 -37.93 -24.66 18.49
CA ALA A 730 -37.77 -24.14 17.12
C ALA A 730 -38.96 -23.27 16.71
N HIS A 731 -39.89 -23.08 17.64
CA HIS A 731 -41.16 -22.45 17.38
C HIS A 731 -41.26 -21.23 18.27
N ASN A 732 -41.19 -20.05 17.66
CA ASN A 732 -41.35 -18.78 18.35
C ASN A 732 -42.82 -18.35 18.45
N GLY A 733 -43.08 -17.26 19.17
CA GLY A 733 -44.41 -16.65 19.35
C GLY A 733 -45.06 -16.05 18.10
N GLY A 734 -44.59 -16.40 16.89
CA GLY A 734 -45.30 -16.19 15.63
C GLY A 734 -45.51 -17.49 14.84
N SER A 735 -45.14 -18.64 15.41
CA SER A 735 -45.37 -19.95 14.82
C SER A 735 -46.83 -20.34 14.99
N ASP A 736 -47.47 -20.76 13.90
CA ASP A 736 -48.83 -21.34 13.87
C ASP A 736 -48.77 -22.84 13.56
N PRO A 737 -48.33 -23.69 14.53
CA PRO A 737 -48.08 -25.11 14.29
C PRO A 737 -49.35 -25.95 14.15
N ASP A 738 -50.53 -25.45 14.52
CA ASP A 738 -51.81 -26.13 14.30
C ASP A 738 -52.63 -25.56 13.12
N GLY A 739 -52.17 -24.45 12.53
CA GLY A 739 -52.67 -23.89 11.28
C GLY A 739 -54.01 -23.18 11.42
N ASP A 740 -54.32 -22.64 12.60
CA ASP A 740 -55.60 -22.01 12.91
C ASP A 740 -55.65 -20.50 12.58
N GLY A 741 -54.51 -19.93 12.19
CA GLY A 741 -54.35 -18.54 11.80
C GLY A 741 -53.95 -17.59 12.93
N PHE A 742 -53.60 -18.10 14.11
CA PHE A 742 -53.03 -17.33 15.22
C PHE A 742 -51.63 -17.86 15.58
N GLY A 743 -50.60 -17.08 15.22
CA GLY A 743 -49.23 -17.25 15.72
C GLY A 743 -49.00 -16.49 17.01
#